data_AF-A0A975GMI4-F1
#
_entry.id   AF-A0A975GMI4-F1
#
_cell.length_a   1.000
_cell.length_b   1.000
_cell.length_c   1.000
_cell.angle_alpha   90.00
_cell.angle_beta   90.00
_cell.angle_gamma   90.00
#
_symmetry.space_group_name_H-M   'P 1'
#
loop_
_entity.id
_entity.type
_entity.pdbx_description
1 polymer ?
#
loop_
_entity_poly.entity_id
_entity_poly.type
_entity_poly.pdbx_seq_one_letter_code
_entity_poly.pdbx_strand_id
1 'polypeptide(L)'
;MKQKGEKMKLTTKTLFFIILMLSLSMSAIAGVVPDTGQSEWYNDTQKMNSRPQSGKDFYGQDASYLINPPSYTKLDAQGKDLAPDTEEWSMVRDNVTGLIWEVKQAKDEKADYGNPHDADNEYTWYNSNSETNGGNSGDPGVTGNTENFINTLNSAKFGGYSDWRLPDREELRSIADYGKYMPATDTGYFPGTASSGYWSSVTLANDAAKSWCLHFEYGLESGRGKSSEYHVRAVRGGEGEDPNPLENNDETVKDNETKLIWQKQGPESPMTWKDALAYCENLSLGGSEEWRLPTIKELASLADLSKSDPAVNAEYFPDITKNAVYWSATTYLNKPDSAWGMACDLGNDNTYIKSDAFRVRAVRGGWVSETGNLILVAGGGKDTHDPMYDSAQYLSDMVYSEFLDREFRKEDIYYFNPEPFHDIDGDGTADLIVNDDTPTVNELIESIKTWAVNQGNPGPLYLVVISHGGINTLEVYPGEIINASDLNEALTAFQNATNRDVVVITEACKSGSLVDELTDGLPKSGPNRMVITCTDEKDAYQGHEGRIAFTHFLMNQLHGGKTFADSFHDAKENLTKNGPPYSRMNPVLAEESDYSLSEKRLGSFFVIAGPFPTISEQPENREINFNTSQEFSVTISGLSTEAEVWAVVRPPDYTPPAVVEDLKAPEITLPIFDLTDDDKDSVFTGVYNDFTCNGKYSIIFYAKNDDGLISLSSPTTVTVTPLVDYNGNGSTDIGDAILGLRVIAGMGAEDTTLCGGDINEDGKIGLEEIVYILRTSAGL
;
A
#
# COMPACT_ATOMS: atom_id res chain seq x y z
N MET A 1 -38.21 -37.30 43.98
CA MET A 1 -39.06 -37.05 42.79
C MET A 1 -38.17 -37.13 41.57
N LYS A 2 -38.56 -37.97 40.61
CA LYS A 2 -37.83 -38.26 39.35
C LYS A 2 -38.27 -37.28 38.27
N GLN A 3 -37.34 -36.74 37.49
CA GLN A 3 -37.54 -36.35 36.08
C GLN A 3 -36.13 -36.28 35.46
N LYS A 4 -35.62 -37.38 34.87
CA LYS A 4 -35.75 -37.79 33.45
C LYS A 4 -35.26 -36.71 32.48
N GLY A 5 -34.04 -36.92 31.98
CA GLY A 5 -33.57 -36.33 30.74
C GLY A 5 -34.27 -36.93 29.53
N GLU A 6 -34.50 -36.11 28.53
CA GLU A 6 -34.93 -36.51 27.20
C GLU A 6 -33.85 -36.15 26.18
N LYS A 7 -33.28 -37.19 25.57
CA LYS A 7 -32.54 -37.12 24.31
C LYS A 7 -33.55 -36.83 23.20
N MET A 8 -33.37 -35.74 22.46
CA MET A 8 -34.09 -35.53 21.21
C MET A 8 -33.25 -36.04 20.04
N LYS A 9 -33.81 -37.00 19.30
CA LYS A 9 -33.24 -37.63 18.11
C LYS A 9 -33.29 -36.66 16.94
N LEU A 10 -32.17 -36.50 16.24
CA LEU A 10 -32.10 -35.89 14.91
C LEU A 10 -32.68 -36.88 13.88
N THR A 11 -33.76 -36.51 13.20
CA THR A 11 -34.32 -37.25 12.06
C THR A 11 -34.20 -36.45 10.77
N THR A 12 -33.30 -36.92 9.92
CA THR A 12 -33.28 -37.01 8.44
C THR A 12 -34.22 -36.10 7.61
N LYS A 13 -33.56 -35.20 6.86
CA LYS A 13 -33.81 -34.74 5.47
C LYS A 13 -35.20 -34.23 5.09
N THR A 14 -35.27 -32.91 4.88
CA THR A 14 -35.99 -32.32 3.74
C THR A 14 -35.13 -31.18 3.22
N LEU A 15 -34.50 -31.40 2.06
CA LEU A 15 -33.66 -30.43 1.36
C LEU A 15 -34.60 -29.47 0.62
N PHE A 16 -34.85 -28.29 1.18
CA PHE A 16 -35.45 -27.18 0.43
C PHE A 16 -34.32 -26.48 -0.32
N PHE A 17 -34.25 -26.69 -1.64
CA PHE A 17 -33.47 -25.83 -2.53
C PHE A 17 -34.15 -24.45 -2.55
N ILE A 18 -33.71 -23.56 -1.67
CA ILE A 18 -33.91 -22.12 -1.86
C ILE A 18 -32.85 -21.73 -2.86
N ILE A 19 -33.24 -21.60 -4.13
CA ILE A 19 -32.46 -20.84 -5.11
C ILE A 19 -32.61 -19.39 -4.67
N LEU A 20 -31.73 -18.97 -3.76
CA LEU A 20 -31.50 -17.56 -3.48
C LEU A 20 -30.76 -17.05 -4.71
N MET A 21 -31.48 -16.40 -5.64
CA MET A 21 -30.83 -15.47 -6.54
C MET A 21 -30.28 -14.34 -5.66
N LEU A 22 -29.07 -14.53 -5.15
CA LEU A 22 -28.23 -13.45 -4.68
C LEU A 22 -27.90 -12.64 -5.92
N SER A 23 -28.75 -11.65 -6.23
CA SER A 23 -28.23 -10.45 -6.87
C SER A 23 -27.20 -9.90 -5.89
N LEU A 24 -25.92 -10.11 -6.17
CA LEU A 24 -24.85 -9.32 -5.57
C LEU A 24 -25.17 -7.87 -5.93
N SER A 25 -25.85 -7.16 -5.05
CA SER A 25 -25.78 -5.71 -5.03
C SER A 25 -24.35 -5.40 -4.62
N MET A 26 -23.48 -5.16 -5.61
CA MET A 26 -22.26 -4.41 -5.34
C MET A 26 -22.70 -3.09 -4.73
N SER A 27 -22.32 -2.84 -3.49
CA SER A 27 -22.46 -1.51 -2.90
C SER A 27 -21.64 -0.56 -3.76
N ALA A 28 -22.30 0.43 -4.35
CA ALA A 28 -21.61 1.53 -5.00
C ALA A 28 -20.80 2.29 -3.93
N ILE A 29 -19.53 2.59 -4.21
CA ILE A 29 -18.71 3.42 -3.33
C ILE A 29 -18.99 4.86 -3.74
N ALA A 30 -20.07 5.43 -3.19
CA ALA A 30 -20.29 6.86 -3.24
C ALA A 30 -19.15 7.52 -2.46
N GLY A 31 -18.23 8.16 -3.18
CA GLY A 31 -17.17 8.98 -2.59
C GLY A 31 -15.87 9.03 -3.39
N VAL A 32 -15.51 8.01 -4.17
CA VAL A 32 -14.27 8.06 -4.96
C VAL A 32 -14.40 9.07 -6.12
N VAL A 33 -13.47 10.01 -6.21
CA VAL A 33 -13.46 11.05 -7.26
C VAL A 33 -12.71 10.53 -8.50
N PRO A 34 -13.35 10.38 -9.68
CA PRO A 34 -12.65 9.98 -10.89
C PRO A 34 -11.62 11.02 -11.34
N ASP A 35 -10.53 10.58 -11.99
CA ASP A 35 -9.55 11.47 -12.62
C ASP A 35 -10.22 12.37 -13.66
N THR A 36 -9.56 13.48 -14.01
CA THR A 36 -10.06 14.40 -15.03
C THR A 36 -9.86 13.86 -16.45
N GLY A 37 -9.01 12.85 -16.64
CA GLY A 37 -8.63 12.31 -17.94
C GLY A 37 -7.53 13.11 -18.64
N GLN A 38 -6.97 14.13 -17.99
CA GLN A 38 -5.90 14.95 -18.56
C GLN A 38 -4.55 14.23 -18.48
N SER A 39 -4.08 13.71 -19.62
CA SER A 39 -2.83 12.94 -19.71
C SER A 39 -1.64 13.70 -20.31
N GLU A 40 -1.75 15.03 -20.46
CA GLU A 40 -0.77 15.85 -21.17
C GLU A 40 -0.24 16.98 -20.27
N TRP A 41 1.01 17.41 -20.48
CA TRP A 41 1.67 18.43 -19.67
C TRP A 41 1.68 19.79 -20.36
N TYR A 42 1.57 20.86 -19.57
CA TYR A 42 1.49 22.23 -20.04
C TYR A 42 2.40 23.17 -19.24
N ASN A 43 2.93 24.20 -19.89
CA ASN A 43 3.53 25.34 -19.21
C ASN A 43 2.51 26.49 -19.11
N ASP A 44 2.97 27.70 -18.82
CA ASP A 44 2.13 28.90 -18.69
C ASP A 44 1.42 29.34 -19.99
N THR A 45 1.73 28.74 -21.14
CA THR A 45 1.25 29.22 -22.45
C THR A 45 0.79 28.12 -23.40
N GLN A 46 1.35 26.91 -23.30
CA GLN A 46 1.14 25.85 -24.28
C GLN A 46 1.45 24.46 -23.73
N LYS A 47 1.07 23.43 -24.51
CA LYS A 47 1.46 22.04 -24.30
C LYS A 47 2.98 21.87 -24.36
N MET A 48 3.52 21.03 -23.48
CA MET A 48 4.93 20.65 -23.41
C MET A 48 5.20 19.41 -24.25
N ASN A 49 6.43 19.29 -24.78
CA ASN A 49 6.84 18.14 -25.60
C ASN A 49 7.32 16.95 -24.78
N SER A 50 7.46 17.11 -23.47
CA SER A 50 7.99 16.09 -22.56
C SER A 50 7.48 16.31 -21.15
N ARG A 51 7.33 15.20 -20.41
CA ARG A 51 7.00 15.21 -18.98
C ARG A 51 8.02 16.01 -18.16
N PRO A 52 7.59 17.00 -17.36
CA PRO A 52 8.43 17.67 -16.36
C PRO A 52 9.00 16.65 -15.37
N GLN A 53 10.23 16.85 -14.92
CA GLN A 53 10.86 15.99 -13.91
C GLN A 53 10.62 16.59 -12.52
N SER A 54 10.61 15.75 -11.47
CA SER A 54 10.49 16.22 -10.09
C SER A 54 11.58 17.26 -9.76
N GLY A 55 11.21 18.27 -8.98
CA GLY A 55 12.03 19.43 -8.64
C GLY A 55 12.25 20.39 -9.81
N LYS A 56 11.48 20.29 -10.90
CA LYS A 56 11.51 21.23 -12.04
C LYS A 56 10.17 21.92 -12.21
N ASP A 57 10.22 23.11 -12.80
CA ASP A 57 9.04 23.90 -13.15
C ASP A 57 7.98 23.03 -13.84
N PHE A 58 6.74 23.20 -13.40
CA PHE A 58 5.55 22.52 -13.92
C PHE A 58 5.45 21.02 -13.63
N TYR A 59 6.30 20.43 -12.79
CA TYR A 59 6.01 19.11 -12.22
C TYR A 59 4.81 19.18 -11.26
N GLY A 60 4.07 18.08 -11.08
CA GLY A 60 2.92 18.00 -10.17
C GLY A 60 1.59 18.48 -10.74
N GLN A 61 1.49 18.67 -12.07
CA GLN A 61 0.22 18.89 -12.77
C GLN A 61 -0.68 17.66 -12.71
N ASP A 62 -1.94 17.80 -13.13
CA ASP A 62 -2.92 16.72 -13.26
C ASP A 62 -2.32 15.45 -13.90
N ALA A 63 -1.76 15.61 -15.11
CA ALA A 63 -1.08 14.54 -15.86
C ALA A 63 0.18 13.93 -15.19
N SER A 64 0.61 14.45 -14.04
CA SER A 64 1.72 13.88 -13.26
C SER A 64 1.28 12.70 -12.39
N TYR A 65 -0.03 12.59 -12.16
CA TYR A 65 -0.67 11.58 -11.33
C TYR A 65 -1.76 10.88 -12.15
N LEU A 66 -2.08 9.63 -11.83
CA LEU A 66 -3.14 8.87 -12.51
C LEU A 66 -4.13 8.35 -11.47
N ILE A 67 -4.93 9.24 -10.90
CA ILE A 67 -5.74 8.95 -9.71
C ILE A 67 -7.14 8.57 -10.13
N ASN A 68 -7.50 7.29 -10.02
CA ASN A 68 -8.83 6.78 -10.40
C ASN A 68 -9.17 7.08 -11.87
N PRO A 69 -8.35 6.62 -12.83
CA PRO A 69 -8.61 6.90 -14.24
C PRO A 69 -10.03 6.46 -14.63
N PRO A 70 -10.78 7.27 -15.41
CA PRO A 70 -12.11 6.91 -15.89
C PRO A 70 -12.14 5.50 -16.46
N SER A 71 -12.99 4.66 -15.89
CA SER A 71 -13.12 3.25 -16.24
C SER A 71 -14.58 2.89 -16.34
N TYR A 72 -14.95 2.25 -17.44
CA TYR A 72 -16.35 2.05 -17.80
C TYR A 72 -16.62 0.63 -18.31
N THR A 73 -17.79 0.10 -17.98
CA THR A 73 -18.31 -1.16 -18.52
C THR A 73 -19.61 -0.91 -19.26
N LYS A 74 -19.69 -1.37 -20.52
CA LYS A 74 -20.91 -1.33 -21.33
C LYS A 74 -21.93 -2.34 -20.79
N LEU A 75 -23.19 -1.96 -20.70
CA LEU A 75 -24.29 -2.81 -20.25
C LEU A 75 -25.41 -2.89 -21.29
N ASP A 76 -26.00 -4.07 -21.43
CA ASP A 76 -27.17 -4.28 -22.29
C ASP A 76 -28.47 -3.72 -21.69
N ALA A 77 -29.57 -3.85 -22.42
CA ALA A 77 -30.90 -3.37 -21.99
C ALA A 77 -31.48 -4.12 -20.78
N GLN A 78 -30.82 -5.16 -20.28
CA GLN A 78 -31.17 -5.90 -19.08
C GLN A 78 -30.19 -5.63 -17.91
N GLY A 79 -29.22 -4.72 -18.10
CA GLY A 79 -28.24 -4.36 -17.08
C GLY A 79 -27.09 -5.35 -16.95
N LYS A 80 -26.84 -6.19 -17.96
CA LYS A 80 -25.75 -7.16 -17.96
C LYS A 80 -24.52 -6.62 -18.68
N ASP A 81 -23.34 -6.92 -18.14
CA ASP A 81 -22.04 -6.61 -18.71
C ASP A 81 -21.88 -7.13 -20.15
N LEU A 82 -21.32 -6.27 -21.00
CA LEU A 82 -21.00 -6.51 -22.40
C LEU A 82 -19.49 -6.48 -22.63
N ALA A 83 -19.04 -7.12 -23.70
CA ALA A 83 -17.64 -7.07 -24.13
C ALA A 83 -17.24 -5.64 -24.54
N PRO A 84 -15.98 -5.20 -24.32
CA PRO A 84 -15.55 -3.83 -24.62
C PRO A 84 -15.73 -3.42 -26.09
N ASP A 85 -15.60 -4.36 -27.02
CA ASP A 85 -15.72 -4.18 -28.48
C ASP A 85 -17.17 -4.18 -28.99
N THR A 86 -18.16 -4.30 -28.09
CA THR A 86 -19.58 -4.26 -28.47
C THR A 86 -19.94 -2.90 -29.07
N GLU A 87 -20.60 -2.91 -30.24
CA GLU A 87 -20.98 -1.69 -30.99
C GLU A 87 -22.22 -0.98 -30.42
N GLU A 88 -23.09 -1.70 -29.69
CA GLU A 88 -24.36 -1.19 -29.19
C GLU A 88 -24.58 -1.57 -27.71
N TRP A 89 -24.96 -0.59 -26.88
CA TRP A 89 -25.25 -0.78 -25.46
C TRP A 89 -26.29 0.23 -24.99
N SER A 90 -26.96 -0.05 -23.87
CA SER A 90 -28.05 0.79 -23.35
C SER A 90 -27.67 1.60 -22.11
N MET A 91 -26.71 1.10 -21.33
CA MET A 91 -26.23 1.76 -20.13
C MET A 91 -24.71 1.60 -20.00
N VAL A 92 -24.10 2.43 -19.18
CA VAL A 92 -22.69 2.32 -18.81
C VAL A 92 -22.58 2.29 -17.30
N ARG A 93 -21.84 1.32 -16.76
CA ARG A 93 -21.37 1.35 -15.37
C ARG A 93 -20.04 2.09 -15.33
N ASP A 94 -19.94 3.09 -14.48
CA ASP A 94 -18.69 3.69 -14.05
C ASP A 94 -18.06 2.78 -12.98
N ASN A 95 -16.89 2.23 -13.28
CA ASN A 95 -16.19 1.29 -12.40
C ASN A 95 -15.45 2.00 -11.25
N VAL A 96 -15.30 3.33 -11.31
CA VAL A 96 -14.72 4.13 -10.22
C VAL A 96 -15.78 4.43 -9.17
N THR A 97 -16.94 4.92 -9.59
CA THR A 97 -18.02 5.34 -8.67
C THR A 97 -19.05 4.24 -8.39
N GLY A 98 -19.10 3.20 -9.22
CA GLY A 98 -20.16 2.18 -9.22
C GLY A 98 -21.50 2.66 -9.78
N LEU A 99 -21.61 3.91 -10.22
CA LEU A 99 -22.84 4.48 -10.78
C LEU A 99 -23.16 3.87 -12.14
N ILE A 100 -24.45 3.72 -12.43
CA ILE A 100 -24.93 3.26 -13.74
C ILE A 100 -25.65 4.41 -14.42
N TRP A 101 -25.23 4.69 -15.65
CA TRP A 101 -25.66 5.80 -16.46
C TRP A 101 -26.47 5.34 -17.66
N GLU A 102 -27.52 6.09 -17.97
CA GLU A 102 -28.25 5.97 -19.23
C GLU A 102 -27.37 6.41 -20.41
N VAL A 103 -27.46 5.72 -21.54
CA VAL A 103 -26.79 6.08 -22.81
C VAL A 103 -27.77 6.76 -23.77
N LYS A 104 -27.33 7.83 -24.42
CA LYS A 104 -28.16 8.59 -25.38
C LYS A 104 -28.04 8.00 -26.78
N GLN A 105 -29.13 8.11 -27.53
CA GLN A 105 -29.31 7.52 -28.85
C GLN A 105 -29.83 8.57 -29.84
N ALA A 106 -29.83 8.24 -31.14
CA ALA A 106 -30.53 9.01 -32.17
C ALA A 106 -30.21 10.52 -32.22
N LYS A 107 -28.93 10.90 -32.15
CA LYS A 107 -28.49 12.30 -32.36
C LYS A 107 -28.57 12.69 -33.84
N ASP A 108 -29.77 13.04 -34.30
CA ASP A 108 -30.11 13.34 -35.69
C ASP A 108 -30.63 14.78 -35.91
N GLU A 109 -30.43 15.65 -34.91
CA GLU A 109 -30.88 17.06 -34.85
C GLU A 109 -32.41 17.22 -34.80
N LYS A 110 -33.14 16.18 -34.39
CA LYS A 110 -34.60 16.21 -34.34
C LYS A 110 -35.16 15.47 -33.11
N ALA A 111 -35.50 16.27 -32.10
CA ALA A 111 -36.16 15.80 -30.89
C ALA A 111 -37.39 14.88 -31.13
N ASP A 112 -37.33 13.66 -30.60
CA ASP A 112 -38.45 12.73 -30.44
C ASP A 112 -38.76 12.45 -28.95
N TYR A 113 -39.68 13.23 -28.38
CA TYR A 113 -40.15 13.04 -27.00
C TYR A 113 -40.93 11.73 -26.77
N GLY A 114 -41.21 10.94 -27.81
CA GLY A 114 -41.70 9.57 -27.69
C GLY A 114 -40.61 8.58 -27.27
N ASN A 115 -39.33 8.93 -27.48
CA ASN A 115 -38.16 8.18 -27.06
C ASN A 115 -37.37 8.99 -26.01
N PRO A 116 -37.42 8.64 -24.71
CA PRO A 116 -36.70 9.41 -23.67
C PRO A 116 -35.17 9.37 -23.84
N HIS A 117 -34.65 8.40 -24.61
CA HIS A 117 -33.21 8.23 -24.86
C HIS A 117 -32.67 9.05 -26.03
N ASP A 118 -33.54 9.73 -26.78
CA ASP A 118 -33.15 10.62 -27.87
C ASP A 118 -32.24 11.74 -27.34
N ALA A 119 -31.07 11.87 -27.97
CA ALA A 119 -30.02 12.82 -27.64
C ALA A 119 -30.41 14.28 -27.90
N ASP A 120 -31.36 14.53 -28.81
CA ASP A 120 -31.78 15.87 -29.21
C ASP A 120 -32.95 16.40 -28.35
N ASN A 121 -33.47 15.58 -27.43
CA ASN A 121 -34.48 16.03 -26.48
C ASN A 121 -33.87 16.98 -25.44
N GLU A 122 -34.54 18.11 -25.22
CA GLU A 122 -34.24 19.08 -24.16
C GLU A 122 -35.42 19.18 -23.20
N TYR A 123 -35.16 19.49 -21.95
CA TYR A 123 -36.15 19.44 -20.88
C TYR A 123 -36.08 20.70 -20.02
N THR A 124 -37.23 21.19 -19.56
CA THR A 124 -37.26 22.15 -18.45
C THR A 124 -36.97 21.43 -17.14
N TRP A 125 -36.41 22.16 -16.17
CA TRP A 125 -36.18 21.62 -14.83
C TRP A 125 -37.48 21.66 -14.03
N TYR A 126 -37.90 20.51 -13.51
CA TYR A 126 -39.07 20.39 -12.64
C TYR A 126 -38.88 19.31 -11.58
N ASN A 127 -39.29 19.62 -10.35
CA ASN A 127 -39.37 18.68 -9.23
C ASN A 127 -40.57 19.06 -8.34
N SER A 128 -41.59 18.21 -8.33
CA SER A 128 -42.82 18.43 -7.57
C SER A 128 -42.65 18.22 -6.05
N ASN A 129 -41.61 17.49 -5.63
CA ASN A 129 -41.33 17.23 -4.22
C ASN A 129 -40.74 18.48 -3.54
N SER A 130 -41.52 19.07 -2.62
CA SER A 130 -41.14 20.26 -1.85
C SER A 130 -39.94 20.06 -0.93
N GLU A 131 -39.60 18.82 -0.58
CA GLU A 131 -38.44 18.52 0.28
C GLU A 131 -37.12 18.60 -0.50
N THR A 132 -37.16 18.36 -1.82
CA THR A 132 -35.95 18.24 -2.66
C THR A 132 -35.85 19.30 -3.76
N ASN A 133 -36.87 20.15 -3.94
CA ASN A 133 -36.89 21.14 -5.02
C ASN A 133 -36.20 22.47 -4.69
N GLY A 134 -35.59 22.58 -3.51
CA GLY A 134 -34.89 23.79 -3.06
C GLY A 134 -35.80 25.02 -2.93
N GLY A 135 -37.10 24.83 -2.71
CA GLY A 135 -38.08 25.91 -2.50
C GLY A 135 -38.71 26.47 -3.78
N ASN A 136 -38.38 25.94 -4.95
CA ASN A 136 -39.04 26.28 -6.21
C ASN A 136 -39.14 25.03 -7.10
N SER A 137 -40.37 24.61 -7.41
CA SER A 137 -40.63 23.39 -8.19
C SER A 137 -40.13 23.46 -9.63
N GLY A 138 -39.75 24.63 -10.14
CA GLY A 138 -39.39 24.82 -11.54
C GLY A 138 -40.59 24.89 -12.47
N ASP A 139 -40.33 24.72 -13.76
CA ASP A 139 -41.35 24.84 -14.81
C ASP A 139 -41.89 23.45 -15.20
N PRO A 140 -43.15 23.12 -14.87
CA PRO A 140 -43.73 21.84 -15.26
C PRO A 140 -43.82 21.66 -16.79
N GLY A 141 -43.69 22.73 -17.57
CA GLY A 141 -43.66 22.71 -19.03
C GLY A 141 -44.96 22.20 -19.67
N VAL A 142 -45.00 22.23 -21.01
CA VAL A 142 -46.04 21.56 -21.82
C VAL A 142 -45.45 20.38 -22.62
N THR A 143 -44.14 20.45 -22.92
CA THR A 143 -43.31 19.43 -23.58
C THR A 143 -42.16 19.09 -22.64
N GLY A 144 -42.08 17.83 -22.18
CA GLY A 144 -40.92 17.24 -21.49
C GLY A 144 -40.26 18.05 -20.35
N ASN A 145 -40.41 17.60 -19.10
CA ASN A 145 -39.61 18.11 -17.97
C ASN A 145 -38.77 16.97 -17.33
N THR A 146 -37.79 17.34 -16.51
CA THR A 146 -36.88 16.39 -15.85
C THR A 146 -37.61 15.30 -15.04
N GLU A 147 -38.68 15.64 -14.31
CA GLU A 147 -39.46 14.68 -13.53
C GLU A 147 -40.20 13.68 -14.43
N ASN A 148 -40.80 14.15 -15.52
CA ASN A 148 -41.47 13.32 -16.51
C ASN A 148 -40.48 12.35 -17.19
N PHE A 149 -39.28 12.83 -17.53
CA PHE A 149 -38.21 12.00 -18.09
C PHE A 149 -37.86 10.83 -17.13
N ILE A 150 -37.56 11.14 -15.87
CA ILE A 150 -37.22 10.13 -14.86
C ILE A 150 -38.39 9.16 -14.61
N ASN A 151 -39.61 9.68 -14.47
CA ASN A 151 -40.80 8.85 -14.30
C ASN A 151 -41.03 7.89 -15.48
N THR A 152 -40.69 8.30 -16.70
CA THR A 152 -40.79 7.46 -17.89
C THR A 152 -39.82 6.28 -17.84
N LEU A 153 -38.55 6.52 -17.50
CA LEU A 153 -37.53 5.47 -17.35
C LEU A 153 -37.92 4.47 -16.25
N ASN A 154 -38.34 4.98 -15.09
CA ASN A 154 -38.72 4.15 -13.95
C ASN A 154 -39.98 3.31 -14.21
N SER A 155 -40.97 3.88 -14.90
CA SER A 155 -42.18 3.15 -15.29
C SER A 155 -41.88 2.06 -16.32
N ALA A 156 -40.94 2.30 -17.24
CA ALA A 156 -40.48 1.33 -18.23
C ALA A 156 -39.58 0.24 -17.65
N LYS A 157 -39.13 0.39 -16.40
CA LYS A 157 -38.08 -0.42 -15.79
C LYS A 157 -36.84 -0.50 -16.66
N PHE A 158 -36.36 0.65 -17.15
CA PHE A 158 -35.23 0.71 -18.06
C PHE A 158 -34.01 -0.01 -17.45
N GLY A 159 -33.41 -0.95 -18.20
CA GLY A 159 -32.33 -1.78 -17.69
C GLY A 159 -32.73 -2.84 -16.65
N GLY A 160 -34.03 -3.04 -16.40
CA GLY A 160 -34.54 -3.84 -15.28
C GLY A 160 -34.73 -3.05 -13.99
N TYR A 161 -34.50 -1.73 -14.00
CA TYR A 161 -34.40 -0.89 -12.81
C TYR A 161 -35.47 0.21 -12.75
N SER A 162 -35.86 0.62 -11.54
CA SER A 162 -36.92 1.60 -11.30
C SER A 162 -36.55 2.68 -10.29
N ASP A 163 -35.25 2.86 -10.07
CA ASP A 163 -34.58 3.79 -9.14
C ASP A 163 -33.70 4.78 -9.92
N TRP A 164 -34.00 5.03 -11.19
CA TRP A 164 -33.35 6.09 -11.96
C TRP A 164 -33.69 7.45 -11.38
N ARG A 165 -32.71 8.34 -11.38
CA ARG A 165 -32.85 9.72 -10.92
C ARG A 165 -32.05 10.68 -11.79
N LEU A 166 -32.34 11.97 -11.64
CA LEU A 166 -31.49 13.01 -12.19
C LEU A 166 -30.19 13.02 -11.36
N PRO A 167 -29.02 13.01 -11.99
CA PRO A 167 -27.74 13.07 -11.28
C PRO A 167 -27.62 14.37 -10.50
N ASP A 168 -26.93 14.31 -9.37
CA ASP A 168 -26.44 15.53 -8.75
C ASP A 168 -25.30 16.16 -9.58
N ARG A 169 -24.74 17.24 -9.04
CA ARG A 169 -23.70 18.00 -9.72
C ARG A 169 -22.38 17.22 -9.83
N GLU A 170 -21.95 16.58 -8.75
CA GLU A 170 -20.68 15.84 -8.70
C GLU A 170 -20.74 14.56 -9.51
N GLU A 171 -21.90 13.89 -9.54
CA GLU A 171 -22.13 12.75 -10.40
C GLU A 171 -22.01 13.12 -11.88
N LEU A 172 -22.65 14.22 -12.33
CA LEU A 172 -22.49 14.66 -13.71
C LEU A 172 -21.04 15.00 -14.05
N ARG A 173 -20.34 15.64 -13.12
CA ARG A 173 -18.93 15.98 -13.24
C ARG A 173 -18.06 14.71 -13.30
N SER A 174 -18.44 13.62 -12.65
CA SER A 174 -17.68 12.37 -12.62
C SER A 174 -17.40 11.84 -14.03
N ILE A 175 -18.38 11.98 -14.94
CA ILE A 175 -18.29 11.55 -16.35
C ILE A 175 -17.74 12.61 -17.32
N ALA A 176 -17.34 13.79 -16.82
CA ALA A 176 -16.66 14.81 -17.61
C ALA A 176 -15.18 14.43 -17.82
N ASP A 177 -14.68 14.62 -19.04
CA ASP A 177 -13.29 14.38 -19.44
C ASP A 177 -12.64 15.71 -19.85
N TYR A 178 -11.77 16.24 -19.00
CA TYR A 178 -11.07 17.52 -19.18
C TYR A 178 -9.84 17.39 -20.09
N GLY A 179 -9.50 16.18 -20.52
CA GLY A 179 -8.63 15.90 -21.67
C GLY A 179 -9.33 16.07 -23.02
N LYS A 180 -10.64 16.35 -23.04
CA LYS A 180 -11.46 16.51 -24.24
C LYS A 180 -12.30 17.80 -24.18
N TYR A 181 -12.80 18.25 -25.33
CA TYR A 181 -13.78 19.33 -25.42
C TYR A 181 -14.65 19.15 -26.68
N MET A 182 -15.89 19.64 -26.63
CA MET A 182 -16.89 19.56 -27.69
C MET A 182 -17.16 18.13 -28.24
N PRO A 183 -17.59 17.16 -27.41
CA PRO A 183 -17.88 17.27 -25.97
C PRO A 183 -16.75 16.78 -25.06
N ALA A 184 -16.70 17.29 -23.83
CA ALA A 184 -15.81 16.94 -22.74
C ALA A 184 -16.30 15.68 -22.00
N THR A 185 -16.37 14.55 -22.70
CA THR A 185 -16.70 13.24 -22.14
C THR A 185 -16.09 12.14 -23.01
N ASP A 186 -16.07 10.89 -22.53
CA ASP A 186 -15.69 9.75 -23.35
C ASP A 186 -16.84 9.30 -24.25
N THR A 187 -16.84 9.77 -25.50
CA THR A 187 -17.86 9.42 -26.49
C THR A 187 -17.82 7.96 -26.94
N GLY A 188 -16.77 7.20 -26.60
CA GLY A 188 -16.71 5.75 -26.79
C GLY A 188 -17.61 4.97 -25.83
N TYR A 189 -17.99 5.58 -24.70
CA TYR A 189 -18.91 5.03 -23.70
C TYR A 189 -20.22 5.83 -23.58
N PHE A 190 -20.16 7.14 -23.78
CA PHE A 190 -21.31 8.06 -23.74
C PHE A 190 -21.60 8.65 -25.14
N PRO A 191 -21.99 7.83 -26.13
CA PRO A 191 -22.39 8.31 -27.43
C PRO A 191 -23.64 9.19 -27.29
N GLY A 192 -23.86 10.04 -28.31
CA GLY A 192 -24.99 10.95 -28.32
C GLY A 192 -24.89 12.12 -27.32
N THR A 193 -23.80 12.25 -26.56
CA THR A 193 -23.62 13.45 -25.71
C THR A 193 -23.59 14.71 -26.57
N ALA A 194 -24.48 15.66 -26.28
CA ALA A 194 -24.54 16.97 -26.90
C ALA A 194 -23.46 17.89 -26.30
N SER A 195 -22.86 18.73 -27.14
CA SER A 195 -21.97 19.81 -26.67
C SER A 195 -22.85 20.97 -26.19
N SER A 196 -23.52 20.76 -25.06
CA SER A 196 -24.52 21.67 -24.47
C SER A 196 -24.62 21.42 -22.95
N GLY A 197 -25.53 22.16 -22.30
CA GLY A 197 -25.85 22.02 -20.88
C GLY A 197 -26.68 20.78 -20.56
N TYR A 198 -26.35 20.13 -19.44
CA TYR A 198 -27.07 19.01 -18.85
C TYR A 198 -27.50 19.34 -17.42
N TRP A 199 -28.78 19.14 -17.13
CA TRP A 199 -29.36 19.45 -15.81
C TRP A 199 -28.88 18.51 -14.71
N SER A 200 -28.51 19.08 -13.56
CA SER A 200 -28.39 18.33 -12.31
C SER A 200 -29.63 18.49 -11.41
N SER A 201 -29.76 17.63 -10.41
CA SER A 201 -30.80 17.66 -9.38
C SER A 201 -30.65 18.78 -8.35
N VAL A 202 -29.50 19.48 -8.35
CA VAL A 202 -29.13 20.41 -7.28
C VAL A 202 -29.59 21.84 -7.61
N THR A 203 -30.50 22.37 -6.78
CA THR A 203 -30.93 23.78 -6.85
C THR A 203 -29.80 24.71 -6.40
N LEU A 204 -29.67 25.87 -7.04
CA LEU A 204 -28.64 26.84 -6.70
C LEU A 204 -28.90 27.49 -5.32
N ALA A 205 -27.94 27.41 -4.40
CA ALA A 205 -28.11 27.83 -3.01
C ALA A 205 -28.58 29.28 -2.83
N ASN A 206 -28.09 30.21 -3.65
CA ASN A 206 -28.40 31.63 -3.55
C ASN A 206 -29.59 32.10 -4.42
N ASP A 207 -30.18 31.22 -5.23
CA ASP A 207 -31.28 31.54 -6.13
C ASP A 207 -32.11 30.29 -6.46
N ALA A 208 -33.18 30.07 -5.68
CA ALA A 208 -34.05 28.91 -5.82
C ALA A 208 -34.70 28.77 -7.22
N ALA A 209 -34.79 29.86 -8.00
CA ALA A 209 -35.33 29.82 -9.36
C ALA A 209 -34.35 29.23 -10.39
N LYS A 210 -33.13 28.88 -9.97
CA LYS A 210 -32.09 28.28 -10.79
C LYS A 210 -31.68 26.90 -10.29
N SER A 211 -31.20 26.07 -11.20
CA SER A 211 -30.56 24.78 -10.91
C SER A 211 -29.16 24.75 -11.51
N TRP A 212 -28.29 23.91 -10.97
CA TRP A 212 -26.98 23.65 -11.55
C TRP A 212 -27.11 22.88 -12.87
N CYS A 213 -26.20 23.21 -13.79
CA CYS A 213 -26.09 22.60 -15.10
C CYS A 213 -24.60 22.44 -15.45
N LEU A 214 -24.22 21.27 -15.97
CA LEU A 214 -22.89 20.99 -16.49
C LEU A 214 -22.88 21.15 -18.02
N HIS A 215 -21.97 21.98 -18.54
CA HIS A 215 -21.79 22.22 -19.97
C HIS A 215 -20.71 21.30 -20.53
N PHE A 216 -21.11 20.26 -21.26
CA PHE A 216 -20.17 19.32 -21.88
C PHE A 216 -19.40 19.93 -23.05
N GLU A 217 -19.63 21.17 -23.47
CA GLU A 217 -18.71 21.86 -24.39
C GLU A 217 -17.28 21.87 -23.86
N TYR A 218 -17.12 22.10 -22.55
CA TYR A 218 -15.82 22.28 -21.90
C TYR A 218 -15.72 21.62 -20.51
N GLY A 219 -16.79 21.02 -19.98
CA GLY A 219 -16.84 20.54 -18.60
C GLY A 219 -17.05 21.67 -17.58
N LEU A 220 -17.80 22.71 -17.95
CA LEU A 220 -18.00 23.92 -17.13
C LEU A 220 -19.36 23.94 -16.44
N GLU A 221 -19.39 24.28 -15.16
CA GLU A 221 -20.63 24.36 -14.38
C GLU A 221 -21.22 25.77 -14.35
N SER A 222 -22.54 25.86 -14.31
CA SER A 222 -23.21 27.13 -14.08
C SER A 222 -24.65 27.00 -13.62
N GLY A 223 -25.14 28.01 -12.90
CA GLY A 223 -26.56 28.14 -12.57
C GLY A 223 -27.38 28.61 -13.77
N ARG A 224 -28.50 27.93 -14.03
CA ARG A 224 -29.45 28.24 -15.12
C ARG A 224 -30.88 28.29 -14.62
N GLY A 225 -31.70 29.15 -15.23
CA GLY A 225 -33.11 29.30 -14.85
C GLY A 225 -33.88 28.01 -15.10
N LYS A 226 -34.72 27.59 -14.14
CA LYS A 226 -35.46 26.31 -14.22
C LYS A 226 -36.44 26.23 -15.41
N SER A 227 -36.76 27.37 -16.04
CA SER A 227 -37.58 27.45 -17.27
C SER A 227 -36.77 27.36 -18.57
N SER A 228 -35.45 27.22 -18.51
CA SER A 228 -34.62 26.97 -19.68
C SER A 228 -34.69 25.50 -20.08
N GLU A 229 -34.50 25.22 -21.37
CA GLU A 229 -34.45 23.87 -21.93
C GLU A 229 -32.99 23.44 -22.05
N TYR A 230 -32.63 22.31 -21.43
CA TYR A 230 -31.29 21.70 -21.49
C TYR A 230 -31.43 20.18 -21.51
N HIS A 231 -30.36 19.48 -21.86
CA HIS A 231 -30.37 18.02 -21.92
C HIS A 231 -30.37 17.39 -20.51
N VAL A 232 -30.65 16.11 -20.45
CA VAL A 232 -30.67 15.30 -19.22
C VAL A 232 -30.00 13.97 -19.50
N ARG A 233 -29.37 13.36 -18.51
CA ARG A 233 -28.91 11.96 -18.52
C ARG A 233 -29.28 11.35 -17.18
N ALA A 234 -29.93 10.19 -17.18
CA ALA A 234 -30.29 9.55 -15.93
C ALA A 234 -29.11 8.77 -15.34
N VAL A 235 -29.07 8.72 -14.00
CA VAL A 235 -28.11 7.90 -13.24
C VAL A 235 -28.87 7.07 -12.19
N ARG A 236 -28.24 5.99 -11.72
CA ARG A 236 -28.68 5.20 -10.57
C ARG A 236 -27.49 4.61 -9.80
N GLY A 237 -27.76 4.14 -8.58
CA GLY A 237 -26.75 3.67 -7.61
C GLY A 237 -26.33 4.76 -6.63
N GLY A 238 -25.35 4.47 -5.78
CA GLY A 238 -24.66 5.48 -4.96
C GLY A 238 -25.37 5.99 -3.71
N GLU A 239 -26.34 5.26 -3.14
CA GLU A 239 -26.90 5.67 -1.83
C GLU A 239 -25.92 5.32 -0.71
N GLY A 240 -24.99 6.25 -0.41
CA GLY A 240 -24.06 6.19 0.71
C GLY A 240 -24.60 6.89 1.96
N GLU A 241 -24.56 6.17 3.08
CA GLU A 241 -24.91 6.64 4.42
C GLU A 241 -23.65 7.15 5.15
N ASP A 242 -23.36 8.46 5.15
CA ASP A 242 -22.63 9.05 6.28
C ASP A 242 -22.95 10.55 6.45
N PRO A 243 -23.59 10.95 7.56
CA PRO A 243 -23.94 12.35 7.81
C PRO A 243 -22.75 13.27 8.16
N ASN A 244 -21.50 12.77 8.25
CA ASN A 244 -20.35 13.64 8.53
C ASN A 244 -19.05 13.23 7.78
N PRO A 245 -18.86 13.67 6.53
CA PRO A 245 -17.74 13.21 5.70
C PRO A 245 -16.38 13.79 6.10
N LEU A 246 -16.29 14.85 6.91
CA LEU A 246 -15.02 15.49 7.24
C LEU A 246 -14.56 15.20 8.68
N GLU A 247 -13.31 14.78 8.82
CA GLU A 247 -12.61 14.53 10.07
C GLU A 247 -11.45 15.53 10.23
N ASN A 248 -11.40 16.20 11.38
CA ASN A 248 -10.42 17.24 11.65
C ASN A 248 -9.22 16.66 12.40
N ASN A 249 -8.04 16.80 11.81
CA ASN A 249 -6.76 16.49 12.45
C ASN A 249 -5.98 17.79 12.69
N ASP A 250 -4.85 17.74 13.39
CA ASP A 250 -4.10 18.93 13.79
C ASP A 250 -3.83 19.87 12.60
N GLU A 251 -3.02 19.41 11.63
CA GLU A 251 -2.61 20.17 10.44
C GLU A 251 -3.38 19.79 9.16
N THR A 252 -4.23 18.76 9.21
CA THR A 252 -4.91 18.18 8.04
C THR A 252 -6.41 17.97 8.28
N VAL A 253 -7.16 17.81 7.19
CA VAL A 253 -8.58 17.43 7.22
C VAL A 253 -8.75 16.20 6.36
N LYS A 254 -9.27 15.11 6.91
CA LYS A 254 -9.57 13.90 6.15
C LYS A 254 -11.01 13.93 5.68
N ASP A 255 -11.21 13.71 4.40
CA ASP A 255 -12.51 13.46 3.82
C ASP A 255 -12.75 11.94 3.80
N ASN A 256 -13.63 11.46 4.67
CA ASN A 256 -14.00 10.07 4.82
C ASN A 256 -14.90 9.57 3.70
N GLU A 257 -15.50 10.45 2.90
CA GLU A 257 -16.23 10.07 1.69
C GLU A 257 -15.24 9.85 0.55
N THR A 258 -14.41 10.85 0.24
CA THR A 258 -13.45 10.77 -0.89
C THR A 258 -12.13 10.08 -0.59
N LYS A 259 -11.85 9.83 0.70
CA LYS A 259 -10.56 9.37 1.22
C LYS A 259 -9.39 10.33 0.91
N LEU A 260 -9.69 11.56 0.50
CA LEU A 260 -8.70 12.61 0.31
C LEU A 260 -8.29 13.21 1.65
N ILE A 261 -7.01 13.54 1.79
CA ILE A 261 -6.48 14.28 2.93
C ILE A 261 -6.06 15.65 2.44
N TRP A 262 -6.64 16.67 3.06
CA TRP A 262 -6.48 18.05 2.69
C TRP A 262 -5.57 18.76 3.67
N GLN A 263 -4.74 19.65 3.15
CA GLN A 263 -4.09 20.66 3.97
C GLN A 263 -5.18 21.51 4.64
N LYS A 264 -5.11 21.68 5.97
CA LYS A 264 -6.13 22.42 6.73
C LYS A 264 -6.02 23.93 6.55
N GLN A 265 -4.81 24.47 6.58
CA GLN A 265 -4.53 25.89 6.36
C GLN A 265 -3.52 26.06 5.22
N GLY A 266 -3.94 26.73 4.16
CA GLY A 266 -3.08 27.03 3.02
C GLY A 266 -2.11 28.20 3.29
N PRO A 267 -1.21 28.49 2.34
CA PRO A 267 -0.29 29.62 2.45
C PRO A 267 -1.04 30.97 2.43
N GLU A 268 -0.60 31.91 3.28
CA GLU A 268 -1.23 33.23 3.44
C GLU A 268 -1.19 34.09 2.17
N SER A 269 -0.19 33.90 1.31
CA SER A 269 -0.01 34.66 0.07
C SER A 269 -0.48 33.84 -1.14
N PRO A 270 -1.27 34.44 -2.05
CA PRO A 270 -1.62 33.78 -3.30
C PRO A 270 -0.37 33.66 -4.18
N MET A 271 -0.37 32.69 -5.09
CA MET A 271 0.78 32.41 -5.96
C MET A 271 0.35 32.04 -7.38
N THR A 272 1.28 32.15 -8.32
CA THR A 272 1.04 31.73 -9.71
C THR A 272 0.79 30.23 -9.78
N TRP A 273 0.20 29.75 -10.86
CA TRP A 273 -0.07 28.32 -11.01
C TRP A 273 1.22 27.48 -10.95
N LYS A 274 2.30 27.96 -11.58
CA LYS A 274 3.62 27.32 -11.52
C LYS A 274 4.16 27.23 -10.09
N ASP A 275 4.04 28.30 -9.33
CA ASP A 275 4.50 28.35 -7.94
C ASP A 275 3.62 27.47 -7.03
N ALA A 276 2.32 27.36 -7.33
CA ALA A 276 1.38 26.49 -6.62
C ALA A 276 1.76 25.01 -6.72
N LEU A 277 2.12 24.57 -7.92
CA LEU A 277 2.63 23.22 -8.16
C LEU A 277 3.90 22.95 -7.34
N ALA A 278 4.86 23.87 -7.40
CA ALA A 278 6.11 23.75 -6.66
C ALA A 278 5.89 23.82 -5.13
N TYR A 279 4.94 24.61 -4.65
CA TYR A 279 4.59 24.67 -3.24
C TYR A 279 4.11 23.32 -2.73
N CYS A 280 3.16 22.70 -3.43
CA CYS A 280 2.62 21.40 -3.04
C CYS A 280 3.70 20.30 -3.08
N GLU A 281 4.54 20.26 -4.12
CA GLU A 281 5.62 19.27 -4.24
C GLU A 281 6.63 19.34 -3.09
N ASN A 282 6.91 20.53 -2.57
CA ASN A 282 7.90 20.73 -1.50
C ASN A 282 7.25 20.80 -0.10
N LEU A 283 5.95 20.53 0.01
CA LEU A 283 5.24 20.61 1.29
C LEU A 283 5.54 19.34 2.11
N SER A 284 6.06 19.54 3.33
CA SER A 284 6.09 18.51 4.38
C SER A 284 5.14 18.96 5.49
N LEU A 285 4.06 18.21 5.70
CA LEU A 285 2.98 18.55 6.62
C LEU A 285 2.29 17.29 7.14
N GLY A 286 2.02 17.23 8.45
CA GLY A 286 1.36 16.08 9.08
C GLY A 286 2.09 14.75 8.86
N GLY A 287 3.43 14.76 8.91
CA GLY A 287 4.28 13.57 8.74
C GLY A 287 4.42 13.06 7.30
N SER A 288 3.90 13.79 6.31
CA SER A 288 3.89 13.39 4.90
C SER A 288 4.55 14.43 4.00
N GLU A 289 5.29 13.96 3.00
CA GLU A 289 5.83 14.75 1.88
C GLU A 289 5.05 14.55 0.57
N GLU A 290 4.06 13.65 0.57
CA GLU A 290 3.30 13.27 -0.63
C GLU A 290 2.16 14.23 -0.98
N TRP A 291 2.42 15.53 -0.92
CA TRP A 291 1.44 16.57 -1.20
C TRP A 291 1.44 16.98 -2.67
N ARG A 292 0.26 17.24 -3.21
CA ARG A 292 0.08 17.70 -4.59
C ARG A 292 -1.01 18.75 -4.70
N LEU A 293 -1.00 19.47 -5.81
CA LEU A 293 -2.11 20.34 -6.16
C LEU A 293 -3.30 19.45 -6.58
N PRO A 294 -4.53 19.70 -6.09
CA PRO A 294 -5.69 18.87 -6.39
C PRO A 294 -6.10 19.00 -7.86
N THR A 295 -6.67 17.95 -8.43
CA THR A 295 -7.39 18.09 -9.70
C THR A 295 -8.65 18.93 -9.51
N ILE A 296 -9.25 19.44 -10.59
CA ILE A 296 -10.46 20.25 -10.46
C ILE A 296 -11.64 19.45 -9.88
N LYS A 297 -11.72 18.15 -10.17
CA LYS A 297 -12.77 17.27 -9.62
C LYS A 297 -12.59 17.06 -8.12
N GLU A 298 -11.36 16.85 -7.66
CA GLU A 298 -11.07 16.71 -6.22
C GLU A 298 -11.32 18.04 -5.50
N LEU A 299 -10.87 19.16 -6.06
CA LEU A 299 -11.07 20.46 -5.43
C LEU A 299 -12.56 20.80 -5.29
N ALA A 300 -13.37 20.45 -6.29
CA ALA A 300 -14.81 20.67 -6.27
C ALA A 300 -15.54 19.84 -5.20
N SER A 301 -15.00 18.69 -4.78
CA SER A 301 -15.61 17.84 -3.75
C SER A 301 -15.66 18.50 -2.37
N LEU A 302 -14.88 19.56 -2.13
CA LEU A 302 -14.93 20.33 -0.89
C LEU A 302 -16.17 21.24 -0.77
N ALA A 303 -16.93 21.44 -1.85
CA ALA A 303 -18.07 22.35 -1.87
C ALA A 303 -19.35 21.70 -1.31
N ASP A 304 -19.91 22.29 -0.25
CA ASP A 304 -21.27 22.06 0.22
C ASP A 304 -22.26 22.91 -0.59
N LEU A 305 -22.95 22.26 -1.52
CA LEU A 305 -23.84 22.91 -2.48
C LEU A 305 -25.14 23.45 -1.89
N SER A 306 -25.40 23.15 -0.62
CA SER A 306 -26.50 23.77 0.12
C SER A 306 -26.13 25.16 0.65
N LYS A 307 -24.84 25.53 0.61
CA LYS A 307 -24.30 26.77 1.15
C LYS A 307 -23.80 27.71 0.05
N SER A 308 -23.66 28.98 0.44
CA SER A 308 -23.03 30.02 -0.37
C SER A 308 -22.37 31.05 0.54
N ASP A 309 -21.32 31.71 0.06
CA ASP A 309 -20.58 32.77 0.76
C ASP A 309 -19.96 32.38 2.13
N PRO A 310 -19.09 31.36 2.24
CA PRO A 310 -18.62 30.44 1.20
C PRO A 310 -19.42 29.12 1.14
N ALA A 311 -19.31 28.42 0.02
CA ALA A 311 -19.83 27.06 -0.16
C ALA A 311 -18.93 25.99 0.49
N VAL A 312 -17.75 26.32 1.01
CA VAL A 312 -16.87 25.37 1.71
C VAL A 312 -17.00 25.52 3.22
N ASN A 313 -16.93 24.42 3.97
CA ASN A 313 -17.07 24.46 5.42
C ASN A 313 -15.87 25.13 6.12
N ALA A 314 -16.07 26.37 6.55
CA ALA A 314 -15.05 27.18 7.23
C ALA A 314 -14.65 26.65 8.63
N GLU A 315 -15.40 25.70 9.20
CA GLU A 315 -15.01 25.03 10.45
C GLU A 315 -13.78 24.13 10.25
N TYR A 316 -13.72 23.44 9.12
CA TYR A 316 -12.60 22.57 8.73
C TYR A 316 -11.52 23.35 7.98
N PHE A 317 -11.91 24.37 7.22
CA PHE A 317 -11.01 25.17 6.39
C PHE A 317 -11.09 26.67 6.73
N PRO A 318 -10.50 27.09 7.86
CA PRO A 318 -10.71 28.43 8.42
C PRO A 318 -10.11 29.57 7.59
N ASP A 319 -9.20 29.28 6.66
CA ASP A 319 -8.59 30.25 5.76
C ASP A 319 -9.39 30.49 4.46
N ILE A 320 -10.46 29.71 4.22
CA ILE A 320 -11.34 29.92 3.06
C ILE A 320 -12.26 31.12 3.30
N THR A 321 -12.28 32.02 2.33
CA THR A 321 -13.14 33.21 2.33
C THR A 321 -14.02 33.23 1.09
N LYS A 322 -15.18 33.89 1.16
CA LYS A 322 -16.19 33.86 0.08
C LYS A 322 -15.73 34.35 -1.30
N ASN A 323 -14.68 35.17 -1.38
CA ASN A 323 -14.15 35.66 -2.66
C ASN A 323 -12.86 34.94 -3.08
N ALA A 324 -12.46 33.90 -2.35
CA ALA A 324 -11.26 33.15 -2.66
C ALA A 324 -11.48 32.27 -3.90
N VAL A 325 -10.43 32.17 -4.70
CA VAL A 325 -10.30 31.22 -5.79
C VAL A 325 -9.10 30.34 -5.46
N TYR A 326 -9.27 29.04 -5.60
CA TYR A 326 -8.21 28.05 -5.38
C TYR A 326 -7.80 27.41 -6.69
N TRP A 327 -6.49 27.29 -6.90
CA TRP A 327 -5.93 26.60 -8.06
C TRP A 327 -6.21 25.10 -8.02
N SER A 328 -6.50 24.53 -9.19
CA SER A 328 -6.35 23.09 -9.44
C SER A 328 -5.13 22.82 -10.33
N ALA A 329 -4.71 21.56 -10.37
CA ALA A 329 -3.65 21.04 -11.23
C ALA A 329 -4.09 20.85 -12.69
N THR A 330 -5.39 20.98 -12.97
CA THR A 330 -6.00 20.72 -14.27
C THR A 330 -5.86 21.94 -15.20
N THR A 331 -5.18 21.78 -16.33
CA THR A 331 -5.08 22.83 -17.36
C THR A 331 -6.38 22.96 -18.14
N TYR A 332 -6.75 24.18 -18.54
CA TYR A 332 -7.88 24.39 -19.45
C TYR A 332 -7.48 24.13 -20.90
N LEU A 333 -7.97 23.03 -21.47
CA LEU A 333 -7.48 22.50 -22.75
C LEU A 333 -7.68 23.45 -23.95
N ASN A 334 -8.81 24.13 -24.04
CA ASN A 334 -9.12 25.06 -25.13
C ASN A 334 -8.23 26.32 -25.11
N LYS A 335 -7.73 26.71 -23.93
CA LYS A 335 -6.82 27.85 -23.77
C LYS A 335 -5.71 27.53 -22.76
N PRO A 336 -4.62 26.86 -23.19
CA PRO A 336 -3.59 26.31 -22.29
C PRO A 336 -2.81 27.31 -21.44
N ASP A 337 -2.94 28.61 -21.72
CA ASP A 337 -2.43 29.68 -20.86
C ASP A 337 -3.25 29.87 -19.57
N SER A 338 -4.33 29.09 -19.42
CA SER A 338 -5.25 29.10 -18.29
C SER A 338 -5.34 27.71 -17.64
N ALA A 339 -5.61 27.68 -16.35
CA ALA A 339 -5.91 26.46 -15.59
C ALA A 339 -7.29 26.58 -14.93
N TRP A 340 -7.88 25.45 -14.56
CA TRP A 340 -9.10 25.43 -13.79
C TRP A 340 -8.84 25.84 -12.34
N GLY A 341 -9.80 26.53 -11.76
CA GLY A 341 -9.83 26.84 -10.33
C GLY A 341 -11.26 26.90 -9.83
N MET A 342 -11.43 26.69 -8.52
CA MET A 342 -12.72 26.74 -7.87
C MET A 342 -12.93 28.08 -7.16
N ALA A 343 -14.04 28.74 -7.44
CA ALA A 343 -14.50 29.91 -6.70
C ALA A 343 -15.35 29.47 -5.49
N CYS A 344 -15.01 29.95 -4.29
CA CYS A 344 -15.63 29.48 -3.05
C CYS A 344 -16.96 30.15 -2.70
N ASP A 345 -17.45 31.13 -3.46
CA ASP A 345 -18.74 31.77 -3.26
C ASP A 345 -19.89 30.78 -3.44
N LEU A 346 -19.83 30.00 -4.51
CA LEU A 346 -20.82 28.96 -4.85
C LEU A 346 -20.20 27.58 -5.06
N GLY A 347 -18.87 27.46 -4.92
CA GLY A 347 -18.15 26.21 -5.16
C GLY A 347 -18.14 25.82 -6.63
N ASN A 348 -18.24 26.78 -7.55
CA ASN A 348 -18.23 26.53 -8.99
C ASN A 348 -16.84 26.73 -9.58
N ASP A 349 -16.60 26.04 -10.67
CA ASP A 349 -15.33 26.15 -11.37
C ASP A 349 -15.33 27.31 -12.35
N ASN A 350 -14.14 27.84 -12.60
CA ASN A 350 -13.88 28.72 -13.72
C ASN A 350 -12.44 28.53 -14.19
N THR A 351 -12.09 29.17 -15.29
CA THR A 351 -10.75 29.13 -15.86
C THR A 351 -10.03 30.45 -15.58
N TYR A 352 -8.78 30.37 -15.13
CA TYR A 352 -7.97 31.54 -14.77
C TYR A 352 -6.60 31.47 -15.43
N ILE A 353 -6.03 32.63 -15.76
CA ILE A 353 -4.74 32.73 -16.45
C ILE A 353 -3.62 32.30 -15.49
N LYS A 354 -2.74 31.39 -15.93
CA LYS A 354 -1.71 30.75 -15.07
C LYS A 354 -0.71 31.75 -14.45
N SER A 355 -0.51 32.90 -15.09
CA SER A 355 0.35 33.98 -14.60
C SER A 355 -0.27 34.82 -13.48
N ASP A 356 -1.57 34.70 -13.23
CA ASP A 356 -2.25 35.40 -12.14
C ASP A 356 -2.07 34.63 -10.81
N ALA A 357 -2.21 35.33 -9.69
CA ALA A 357 -1.99 34.76 -8.36
C ALA A 357 -3.31 34.40 -7.66
N PHE A 358 -3.47 33.13 -7.27
CA PHE A 358 -4.64 32.63 -6.53
C PHE A 358 -4.24 31.76 -5.34
N ARG A 359 -5.21 31.32 -4.53
CA ARG A 359 -4.98 30.51 -3.34
C ARG A 359 -4.62 29.07 -3.72
N VAL A 360 -3.97 28.39 -2.79
CA VAL A 360 -3.53 27.00 -2.94
C VAL A 360 -3.98 26.23 -1.71
N ARG A 361 -4.41 24.99 -1.93
CA ARG A 361 -4.64 24.01 -0.88
C ARG A 361 -4.13 22.68 -1.39
N ALA A 362 -3.14 22.12 -0.72
CA ALA A 362 -2.61 20.82 -1.11
C ALA A 362 -3.57 19.70 -0.72
N VAL A 363 -3.55 18.63 -1.52
CA VAL A 363 -4.26 17.39 -1.28
C VAL A 363 -3.29 16.21 -1.38
N ARG A 364 -3.65 15.09 -0.78
CA ARG A 364 -3.03 13.78 -0.98
C ARG A 364 -4.05 12.66 -0.82
N GLY A 365 -3.70 11.44 -1.22
CA GLY A 365 -4.60 10.27 -1.17
C GLY A 365 -5.63 10.25 -2.32
N GLY A 366 -6.78 9.63 -2.06
CA GLY A 366 -7.94 9.58 -2.97
C GLY A 366 -7.98 8.41 -3.95
N TRP A 367 -7.03 7.46 -3.92
CA TRP A 367 -6.96 6.34 -4.87
C TRP A 367 -8.01 5.26 -4.57
N VAL A 368 -8.62 4.66 -5.60
CA VAL A 368 -9.20 3.33 -5.53
C VAL A 368 -8.06 2.43 -5.12
N SER A 369 -8.20 1.83 -3.96
CA SER A 369 -7.29 0.80 -3.48
C SER A 369 -7.15 -0.26 -4.59
N GLU A 370 -6.01 -0.28 -5.31
CA GLU A 370 -5.58 -1.42 -6.14
C GLU A 370 -5.10 -2.55 -5.22
N THR A 371 -5.74 -2.71 -4.06
CA THR A 371 -5.48 -3.85 -3.20
C THR A 371 -5.83 -5.10 -3.98
N GLY A 372 -4.96 -6.07 -3.77
CA GLY A 372 -5.11 -7.39 -4.34
C GLY A 372 -5.88 -8.28 -3.40
N ASN A 373 -5.44 -9.52 -3.34
CA ASN A 373 -5.72 -10.38 -2.19
C ASN A 373 -4.44 -11.13 -1.85
N LEU A 374 -4.28 -11.47 -0.57
CA LEU A 374 -3.10 -12.14 -0.04
C LEU A 374 -3.44 -13.58 0.30
N ILE A 375 -2.56 -14.50 -0.08
CA ILE A 375 -2.45 -15.83 0.51
C ILE A 375 -1.13 -15.85 1.27
N LEU A 376 -1.21 -16.01 2.59
CA LEU A 376 -0.07 -16.03 3.49
C LEU A 376 0.10 -17.42 4.08
N VAL A 377 1.31 -17.97 4.00
CA VAL A 377 1.64 -19.31 4.50
C VAL A 377 2.77 -19.21 5.53
N ALA A 378 2.46 -19.54 6.78
CA ALA A 378 3.43 -19.91 7.80
C ALA A 378 3.61 -21.43 7.80
N GLY A 379 4.66 -21.92 7.13
CA GLY A 379 4.96 -23.34 7.00
C GLY A 379 5.74 -23.92 8.18
N GLY A 380 6.25 -25.16 8.06
CA GLY A 380 7.03 -25.84 9.10
C GLY A 380 6.24 -26.36 10.31
N GLY A 381 5.00 -25.92 10.51
CA GLY A 381 4.09 -26.47 11.53
C GLY A 381 4.29 -25.86 12.92
N LYS A 382 3.92 -26.61 13.97
CA LYS A 382 3.88 -26.13 15.37
C LYS A 382 4.89 -26.79 16.31
N ASP A 383 6.00 -27.30 15.77
CA ASP A 383 7.08 -27.85 16.58
C ASP A 383 8.00 -26.74 17.07
N THR A 384 7.93 -26.41 18.36
CA THR A 384 8.77 -25.38 18.98
C THR A 384 10.26 -25.74 19.03
N HIS A 385 10.66 -26.95 18.64
CA HIS A 385 12.07 -27.32 18.47
C HIS A 385 12.57 -27.09 17.05
N ASP A 386 11.69 -26.76 16.11
CA ASP A 386 12.07 -26.32 14.79
C ASP A 386 12.70 -24.92 14.91
N PRO A 387 13.96 -24.72 14.51
CA PRO A 387 14.62 -23.42 14.54
C PRO A 387 13.87 -22.32 13.78
N MET A 388 13.00 -22.70 12.84
CA MET A 388 12.24 -21.76 12.04
C MET A 388 10.90 -21.38 12.66
N TYR A 389 10.40 -22.12 13.67
CA TYR A 389 9.05 -21.92 14.22
C TYR A 389 8.81 -20.48 14.65
N ASP A 390 9.63 -19.96 15.58
CA ASP A 390 9.45 -18.59 16.10
C ASP A 390 9.59 -17.53 14.99
N SER A 391 10.53 -17.74 14.07
CA SER A 391 10.76 -16.84 12.93
C SER A 391 9.58 -16.86 11.95
N ALA A 392 8.98 -18.03 11.69
CA ALA A 392 7.83 -18.17 10.82
C ALA A 392 6.61 -17.45 11.39
N GLN A 393 6.34 -17.60 12.69
CA GLN A 393 5.23 -16.91 13.35
C GLN A 393 5.43 -15.40 13.38
N TYR A 394 6.61 -14.93 13.77
CA TYR A 394 6.90 -13.50 13.79
C TYR A 394 6.80 -12.86 12.40
N LEU A 395 7.42 -13.47 11.38
CA LEU A 395 7.42 -12.92 10.03
C LEU A 395 6.04 -12.94 9.39
N SER A 396 5.25 -13.99 9.62
CA SER A 396 3.91 -14.09 9.05
C SER A 396 2.95 -13.09 9.70
N ASP A 397 3.00 -12.92 11.02
CA ASP A 397 2.20 -11.90 11.70
C ASP A 397 2.60 -10.48 11.27
N MET A 398 3.89 -10.21 11.15
CA MET A 398 4.37 -8.96 10.59
C MET A 398 3.83 -8.74 9.16
N VAL A 399 3.94 -9.73 8.26
CA VAL A 399 3.37 -9.62 6.90
C VAL A 399 1.85 -9.38 6.94
N TYR A 400 1.13 -10.03 7.84
CA TYR A 400 -0.31 -9.86 7.98
C TYR A 400 -0.66 -8.42 8.38
N SER A 401 -0.04 -7.90 9.44
CA SER A 401 -0.21 -6.51 9.90
C SER A 401 0.11 -5.51 8.80
N GLU A 402 1.24 -5.73 8.12
CA GLU A 402 1.69 -4.89 7.02
C GLU A 402 0.66 -4.79 5.91
N PHE A 403 0.06 -5.91 5.49
CA PHE A 403 -0.98 -5.86 4.48
C PHE A 403 -2.24 -5.13 4.97
N LEU A 404 -2.63 -5.27 6.24
CA LEU A 404 -3.74 -4.49 6.79
C LEU A 404 -3.45 -2.99 6.76
N ASP A 405 -2.23 -2.61 7.12
CA ASP A 405 -1.77 -1.23 7.06
C ASP A 405 -1.85 -0.73 5.62
N ARG A 406 -1.45 -1.54 4.63
CA ARG A 406 -1.58 -1.25 3.18
C ARG A 406 -3.02 -1.37 2.62
N GLU A 407 -4.02 -1.19 3.48
CA GLU A 407 -5.46 -1.15 3.21
C GLU A 407 -6.10 -2.46 2.74
N PHE A 408 -5.43 -3.61 2.88
CA PHE A 408 -6.10 -4.90 2.71
C PHE A 408 -7.06 -5.10 3.88
N ARG A 409 -8.25 -5.63 3.61
CA ARG A 409 -9.18 -6.00 4.67
C ARG A 409 -8.89 -7.44 5.11
N LYS A 410 -9.33 -7.81 6.32
CA LYS A 410 -9.18 -9.19 6.82
C LYS A 410 -9.76 -10.22 5.84
N GLU A 411 -10.88 -9.90 5.16
CA GLU A 411 -11.48 -10.76 4.13
C GLU A 411 -10.67 -10.89 2.82
N ASP A 412 -9.72 -9.99 2.58
CA ASP A 412 -8.84 -10.01 1.41
C ASP A 412 -7.58 -10.86 1.65
N ILE A 413 -7.42 -11.44 2.85
CA ILE A 413 -6.27 -12.25 3.27
C ILE A 413 -6.74 -13.67 3.60
N TYR A 414 -6.07 -14.67 3.01
CA TYR A 414 -6.20 -16.08 3.39
C TYR A 414 -4.94 -16.52 4.10
N TYR A 415 -5.04 -16.77 5.40
CA TYR A 415 -3.91 -17.05 6.27
C TYR A 415 -3.87 -18.52 6.69
N PHE A 416 -2.84 -19.21 6.20
CA PHE A 416 -2.46 -20.56 6.60
C PHE A 416 -1.43 -20.47 7.73
N ASN A 417 -1.83 -20.79 8.97
CA ASN A 417 -0.93 -20.78 10.12
C ASN A 417 -1.22 -21.94 11.09
N PRO A 418 -0.23 -22.80 11.41
CA PRO A 418 -0.40 -23.91 12.36
C PRO A 418 -0.79 -23.51 13.79
N GLU A 419 -0.58 -22.25 14.18
CA GLU A 419 -1.01 -21.65 15.44
C GLU A 419 -2.30 -20.85 15.19
N PRO A 420 -3.44 -21.22 15.77
CA PRO A 420 -4.69 -20.49 15.55
C PRO A 420 -4.82 -19.21 16.39
N PHE A 421 -4.03 -19.04 17.45
CA PHE A 421 -4.09 -17.86 18.32
C PHE A 421 -3.11 -16.78 17.87
N HIS A 422 -3.64 -15.63 17.48
CA HIS A 422 -2.88 -14.41 17.17
C HIS A 422 -3.57 -13.20 17.76
N ASP A 423 -2.79 -12.30 18.35
CA ASP A 423 -3.19 -11.02 18.95
C ASP A 423 -2.34 -9.94 18.28
N ILE A 424 -2.83 -9.46 17.13
CA ILE A 424 -2.08 -8.58 16.23
C ILE A 424 -2.12 -7.13 16.72
N ASP A 425 -3.22 -6.70 17.32
CA ASP A 425 -3.38 -5.34 17.84
C ASP A 425 -2.92 -5.16 19.30
N GLY A 426 -2.52 -6.26 19.96
CA GLY A 426 -1.94 -6.26 21.29
C GLY A 426 -2.96 -5.96 22.40
N ASP A 427 -4.27 -6.13 22.13
CA ASP A 427 -5.33 -5.87 23.11
C ASP A 427 -5.52 -7.02 24.12
N GLY A 428 -4.77 -8.11 23.95
CA GLY A 428 -4.82 -9.31 24.78
C GLY A 428 -5.90 -10.31 24.35
N THR A 429 -6.53 -10.12 23.20
CA THR A 429 -7.58 -10.98 22.65
C THR A 429 -7.23 -11.54 21.27
N ALA A 430 -7.86 -12.66 20.89
CA ALA A 430 -7.56 -13.31 19.62
C ALA A 430 -8.30 -12.63 18.47
N ASP A 431 -7.58 -12.29 17.40
CA ASP A 431 -8.11 -11.65 16.19
C ASP A 431 -8.92 -12.59 15.27
N LEU A 432 -8.81 -13.91 15.48
CA LEU A 432 -9.48 -14.97 14.70
C LEU A 432 -9.24 -14.86 13.18
N ILE A 433 -7.98 -14.65 12.79
CA ILE A 433 -7.56 -14.37 11.41
C ILE A 433 -7.06 -15.58 10.63
N VAL A 434 -6.79 -16.70 11.31
CA VAL A 434 -6.30 -17.93 10.66
C VAL A 434 -7.45 -18.65 9.98
N ASN A 435 -7.31 -18.86 8.67
CA ASN A 435 -8.31 -19.55 7.86
C ASN A 435 -8.14 -21.07 7.92
N ASP A 436 -6.92 -21.57 8.09
CA ASP A 436 -6.61 -23.00 8.15
C ASP A 436 -5.31 -23.25 8.95
N ASP A 437 -5.41 -24.09 9.99
CA ASP A 437 -4.34 -24.42 10.93
C ASP A 437 -3.72 -25.81 10.73
N THR A 438 -4.15 -26.52 9.69
CA THR A 438 -3.58 -27.80 9.24
C THR A 438 -3.56 -27.91 7.71
N PRO A 439 -2.99 -26.93 6.98
CA PRO A 439 -3.12 -26.87 5.54
C PRO A 439 -2.50 -28.04 4.80
N THR A 440 -3.16 -28.45 3.72
CA THR A 440 -2.62 -29.36 2.72
C THR A 440 -2.18 -28.63 1.45
N VAL A 441 -1.33 -29.26 0.63
CA VAL A 441 -0.98 -28.73 -0.70
C VAL A 441 -2.22 -28.49 -1.56
N ASN A 442 -3.22 -29.38 -1.46
CA ASN A 442 -4.47 -29.23 -2.22
C ASN A 442 -5.27 -27.99 -1.76
N GLU A 443 -5.30 -27.68 -0.48
CA GLU A 443 -6.00 -26.49 0.03
C GLU A 443 -5.29 -25.20 -0.38
N LEU A 444 -3.96 -25.18 -0.43
CA LEU A 444 -3.21 -24.06 -1.02
C LEU A 444 -3.53 -23.89 -2.52
N ILE A 445 -3.57 -24.99 -3.28
CA ILE A 445 -3.92 -24.92 -4.72
C ILE A 445 -5.37 -24.42 -4.91
N GLU A 446 -6.32 -24.88 -4.09
CA GLU A 446 -7.71 -24.45 -4.16
C GLU A 446 -7.92 -23.00 -3.69
N SER A 447 -7.14 -22.52 -2.72
CA SER A 447 -7.22 -21.10 -2.33
C SER A 447 -6.77 -20.18 -3.47
N ILE A 448 -5.75 -20.58 -4.25
CA ILE A 448 -5.32 -19.85 -5.46
C ILE A 448 -6.37 -19.95 -6.58
N LYS A 449 -6.85 -21.16 -6.89
CA LYS A 449 -7.70 -21.41 -8.07
C LYS A 449 -9.16 -21.05 -7.88
N THR A 450 -9.63 -21.05 -6.63
CA THR A 450 -11.04 -20.88 -6.30
C THR A 450 -11.26 -19.66 -5.43
N TRP A 451 -10.65 -19.58 -4.24
CA TRP A 451 -10.89 -18.45 -3.33
C TRP A 451 -10.41 -17.13 -3.95
N ALA A 452 -9.15 -17.06 -4.39
CA ALA A 452 -8.56 -15.85 -4.96
C ALA A 452 -9.24 -15.41 -6.28
N VAL A 453 -9.63 -16.36 -7.13
CA VAL A 453 -10.36 -16.08 -8.39
C VAL A 453 -11.72 -15.43 -8.13
N ASN A 454 -12.37 -15.78 -7.02
CA ASN A 454 -13.68 -15.23 -6.65
C ASN A 454 -13.58 -13.92 -5.86
N GLN A 455 -12.37 -13.39 -5.61
CA GLN A 455 -12.20 -12.08 -5.01
C GLN A 455 -12.49 -10.97 -6.03
N GLY A 456 -13.23 -9.94 -5.60
CA GLY A 456 -13.63 -8.80 -6.44
C GLY A 456 -12.56 -7.71 -6.57
N ASN A 457 -11.39 -7.91 -5.97
CA ASN A 457 -10.36 -6.88 -5.89
C ASN A 457 -9.58 -6.75 -7.21
N PRO A 458 -9.23 -5.53 -7.66
CA PRO A 458 -8.60 -5.32 -8.96
C PRO A 458 -7.08 -5.54 -8.97
N GLY A 459 -6.40 -5.51 -7.81
CA GLY A 459 -4.93 -5.62 -7.70
C GLY A 459 -4.35 -7.03 -7.91
N PRO A 460 -3.05 -7.25 -7.70
CA PRO A 460 -2.41 -8.56 -7.86
C PRO A 460 -2.94 -9.65 -6.89
N LEU A 461 -2.67 -10.92 -7.17
CA LEU A 461 -2.63 -11.94 -6.11
C LEU A 461 -1.24 -11.93 -5.49
N TYR A 462 -1.18 -11.72 -4.19
CA TYR A 462 0.05 -11.85 -3.41
C TYR A 462 0.09 -13.25 -2.79
N LEU A 463 1.18 -13.97 -3.00
CA LEU A 463 1.47 -15.23 -2.34
C LEU A 463 2.75 -15.06 -1.53
N VAL A 464 2.64 -15.05 -0.21
CA VAL A 464 3.80 -14.97 0.69
C VAL A 464 3.96 -16.31 1.41
N VAL A 465 5.11 -16.95 1.25
CA VAL A 465 5.41 -18.24 1.87
C VAL A 465 6.66 -18.12 2.74
N ILE A 466 6.48 -18.31 4.03
CA ILE A 466 7.56 -18.36 5.01
C ILE A 466 7.65 -19.80 5.49
N SER A 467 8.64 -20.54 4.98
CA SER A 467 8.70 -21.99 5.21
C SER A 467 10.10 -22.60 5.02
N HIS A 468 10.22 -23.90 5.29
CA HIS A 468 11.32 -24.70 4.78
C HIS A 468 11.22 -24.84 3.26
N GLY A 469 12.39 -24.93 2.64
CA GLY A 469 12.50 -25.07 1.18
C GLY A 469 13.60 -26.04 0.78
N GLY A 470 13.40 -26.63 -0.39
CA GLY A 470 14.36 -27.48 -1.10
C GLY A 470 14.47 -27.01 -2.54
N ILE A 471 15.26 -27.72 -3.35
CA ILE A 471 15.32 -27.42 -4.79
C ILE A 471 13.93 -27.64 -5.39
N ASN A 472 13.38 -26.58 -6.01
CA ASN A 472 12.07 -26.53 -6.64
C ASN A 472 10.89 -26.92 -5.75
N THR A 473 11.03 -26.82 -4.42
CA THR A 473 10.03 -27.28 -3.45
C THR A 473 9.90 -26.35 -2.26
N LEU A 474 8.67 -26.22 -1.75
CA LEU A 474 8.34 -25.53 -0.51
C LEU A 474 7.50 -26.45 0.36
N GLU A 475 7.73 -26.45 1.68
CA GLU A 475 6.85 -27.13 2.62
C GLU A 475 5.66 -26.21 2.98
N VAL A 476 4.43 -26.66 2.84
CA VAL A 476 3.21 -25.89 3.21
C VAL A 476 2.85 -26.18 4.67
N TYR A 477 3.04 -27.43 5.08
CA TYR A 477 2.81 -27.96 6.43
C TYR A 477 3.71 -29.20 6.59
N PRO A 478 4.04 -29.65 7.81
CA PRO A 478 4.85 -30.86 8.00
C PRO A 478 4.42 -32.06 7.13
N GLY A 479 5.24 -32.38 6.12
CA GLY A 479 5.00 -33.46 5.16
C GLY A 479 4.14 -33.13 3.93
N GLU A 480 3.61 -31.91 3.84
CA GLU A 480 2.84 -31.38 2.72
C GLU A 480 3.76 -30.48 1.88
N ILE A 481 4.36 -31.02 0.82
CA ILE A 481 5.39 -30.35 0.01
C ILE A 481 4.83 -30.04 -1.37
N ILE A 482 4.82 -28.76 -1.76
CA ILE A 482 4.43 -28.30 -3.10
C ILE A 482 5.66 -28.16 -3.99
N ASN A 483 5.58 -28.68 -5.22
CA ASN A 483 6.62 -28.47 -6.23
C ASN A 483 6.36 -27.18 -7.02
N ALA A 484 7.44 -26.58 -7.52
CA ALA A 484 7.37 -25.36 -8.33
C ALA A 484 6.44 -25.50 -9.55
N SER A 485 6.39 -26.67 -10.19
CA SER A 485 5.51 -26.93 -11.34
C SER A 485 4.03 -26.90 -10.98
N ASP A 486 3.66 -27.48 -9.83
CA ASP A 486 2.27 -27.53 -9.36
C ASP A 486 1.80 -26.12 -8.94
N LEU A 487 2.70 -25.36 -8.31
CA LEU A 487 2.47 -23.95 -7.98
C LEU A 487 2.33 -23.09 -9.25
N ASN A 488 3.21 -23.28 -10.24
CA ASN A 488 3.14 -22.60 -11.54
C ASN A 488 1.78 -22.84 -12.22
N GLU A 489 1.30 -24.09 -12.23
CA GLU A 489 0.00 -24.44 -12.79
C GLU A 489 -1.14 -23.70 -12.09
N ALA A 490 -1.13 -23.65 -10.75
CA ALA A 490 -2.15 -22.96 -9.97
C ALA A 490 -2.17 -21.45 -10.22
N LEU A 491 -1.00 -20.79 -10.19
CA LEU A 491 -0.88 -19.35 -10.44
C LEU A 491 -1.26 -19.00 -11.89
N THR A 492 -0.90 -19.84 -12.85
CA THR A 492 -1.28 -19.67 -14.26
C THR A 492 -2.79 -19.79 -14.44
N ALA A 493 -3.44 -20.71 -13.74
CA ALA A 493 -4.89 -20.84 -13.75
C ALA A 493 -5.58 -19.57 -13.18
N PHE A 494 -5.04 -19.01 -12.09
CA PHE A 494 -5.52 -17.72 -11.55
C PHE A 494 -5.41 -16.60 -12.58
N GLN A 495 -4.23 -16.38 -13.15
CA GLN A 495 -3.99 -15.30 -14.12
C GLN A 495 -4.86 -15.44 -15.37
N ASN A 496 -5.07 -16.67 -15.86
CA ASN A 496 -5.96 -16.93 -16.99
C ASN A 496 -7.44 -16.65 -16.68
N ALA A 497 -7.87 -16.87 -15.44
CA ALA A 497 -9.26 -16.68 -15.02
C ALA A 497 -9.58 -15.20 -14.75
N THR A 498 -8.61 -14.43 -14.24
CA THR A 498 -8.84 -13.08 -13.72
C THR A 498 -8.19 -11.99 -14.54
N ASN A 499 -7.18 -12.32 -15.37
CA ASN A 499 -6.31 -11.36 -16.03
C ASN A 499 -5.62 -10.39 -15.05
N ARG A 500 -5.37 -10.84 -13.81
CA ARG A 500 -4.70 -10.08 -12.74
C ARG A 500 -3.26 -10.54 -12.59
N ASP A 501 -2.40 -9.62 -12.15
CA ASP A 501 -0.99 -9.88 -11.87
C ASP A 501 -0.79 -10.80 -10.64
N VAL A 502 0.41 -11.37 -10.50
CA VAL A 502 0.79 -12.20 -9.36
C VAL A 502 2.14 -11.73 -8.79
N VAL A 503 2.24 -11.66 -7.47
CA VAL A 503 3.49 -11.41 -6.74
C VAL A 503 3.74 -12.57 -5.78
N VAL A 504 4.86 -13.26 -5.95
CA VAL A 504 5.29 -14.35 -5.06
C VAL A 504 6.48 -13.87 -4.24
N ILE A 505 6.39 -13.96 -2.91
CA ILE A 505 7.49 -13.65 -1.97
C ILE A 505 7.76 -14.88 -1.12
N THR A 506 9.02 -15.32 -1.05
CA THR A 506 9.38 -16.52 -0.29
C THR A 506 10.56 -16.30 0.66
N GLU A 507 10.38 -16.69 1.92
CA GLU A 507 11.43 -16.88 2.92
C GLU A 507 11.64 -18.38 3.13
N ALA A 508 12.56 -18.99 2.36
CA ALA A 508 12.82 -20.42 2.41
C ALA A 508 14.21 -20.77 1.87
N CYS A 509 14.81 -21.85 2.37
CA CYS A 509 16.05 -22.41 1.81
C CYS A 509 15.86 -22.74 0.32
N LYS A 510 16.87 -22.46 -0.50
CA LYS A 510 16.90 -22.76 -1.94
C LYS A 510 15.80 -22.07 -2.76
N SER A 511 15.17 -21.03 -2.22
CA SER A 511 14.01 -20.37 -2.85
C SER A 511 14.28 -19.88 -4.28
N GLY A 512 15.51 -19.48 -4.60
CA GLY A 512 15.87 -19.01 -5.94
C GLY A 512 15.72 -20.08 -7.03
N SER A 513 15.69 -21.37 -6.67
CA SER A 513 15.43 -22.47 -7.61
C SER A 513 14.02 -22.42 -8.21
N LEU A 514 13.06 -21.78 -7.52
CA LEU A 514 11.69 -21.63 -7.99
C LEU A 514 11.55 -20.66 -9.17
N VAL A 515 12.51 -19.74 -9.33
CA VAL A 515 12.38 -18.57 -10.22
C VAL A 515 12.08 -18.98 -11.65
N ASP A 516 12.96 -19.76 -12.27
CA ASP A 516 12.84 -20.16 -13.68
C ASP A 516 11.50 -20.87 -13.94
N GLU A 517 11.10 -21.81 -13.09
CA GLU A 517 9.82 -22.54 -13.26
C GLU A 517 8.59 -21.63 -13.11
N LEU A 518 8.67 -20.60 -12.26
CA LEU A 518 7.56 -19.67 -12.05
C LEU A 518 7.52 -18.55 -13.08
N THR A 519 8.63 -18.17 -13.72
CA THR A 519 8.67 -17.02 -14.65
C THR A 519 8.82 -17.40 -16.12
N ASP A 520 9.49 -18.52 -16.44
CA ASP A 520 9.82 -18.85 -17.82
C ASP A 520 8.58 -19.12 -18.69
N GLY A 521 8.54 -18.48 -19.86
CA GLY A 521 7.50 -18.73 -20.85
C GLY A 521 6.19 -17.99 -20.60
N LEU A 522 6.17 -17.06 -19.63
CA LEU A 522 5.08 -16.11 -19.45
C LEU A 522 4.95 -15.19 -20.68
N PRO A 523 3.72 -14.75 -21.01
CA PRO A 523 3.52 -13.86 -22.14
C PRO A 523 4.08 -12.47 -21.83
N LYS A 524 4.82 -11.88 -22.78
CA LYS A 524 5.38 -10.52 -22.63
C LYS A 524 4.33 -9.43 -22.50
N SER A 525 3.11 -9.70 -22.98
CA SER A 525 1.94 -8.83 -22.86
C SER A 525 0.79 -9.60 -22.20
N GLY A 526 0.17 -8.99 -21.20
CA GLY A 526 -0.85 -9.64 -20.35
C GLY A 526 -0.49 -9.50 -18.86
N PRO A 527 -1.12 -10.30 -17.98
CA PRO A 527 -0.82 -10.25 -16.55
C PRO A 527 0.60 -10.75 -16.30
N ASN A 528 1.37 -9.97 -15.54
CA ASN A 528 2.75 -10.25 -15.16
C ASN A 528 2.80 -11.12 -13.89
N ARG A 529 3.91 -11.81 -13.68
CA ARG A 529 4.24 -12.52 -12.44
C ARG A 529 5.63 -12.12 -11.99
N MET A 530 5.69 -11.53 -10.80
CA MET A 530 6.94 -11.19 -10.12
C MET A 530 7.23 -12.21 -9.03
N VAL A 531 8.48 -12.69 -8.95
CA VAL A 531 8.94 -13.64 -7.94
C VAL A 531 10.11 -13.02 -7.19
N ILE A 532 9.98 -12.93 -5.87
CA ILE A 532 10.97 -12.40 -4.94
C ILE A 532 11.35 -13.50 -3.95
N THR A 533 12.64 -13.79 -3.84
CA THR A 533 13.17 -14.90 -3.04
C THR A 533 14.27 -14.42 -2.10
N CYS A 534 14.29 -14.91 -0.86
CA CYS A 534 15.26 -14.51 0.17
C CYS A 534 16.71 -14.93 -0.12
N THR A 535 16.91 -15.92 -0.99
CA THR A 535 18.21 -16.48 -1.34
C THR A 535 18.15 -17.10 -2.74
N ASP A 536 19.32 -17.39 -3.31
CA ASP A 536 19.47 -18.14 -4.56
C ASP A 536 19.25 -19.64 -4.31
N GLU A 537 20.06 -20.53 -4.88
CA GLU A 537 20.05 -21.97 -4.55
C GLU A 537 20.83 -22.28 -3.24
N LYS A 538 21.04 -21.29 -2.37
CA LYS A 538 21.69 -21.44 -1.07
C LYS A 538 20.67 -21.52 0.06
N ASP A 539 21.19 -21.69 1.27
CA ASP A 539 20.37 -21.76 2.47
C ASP A 539 19.88 -20.37 2.86
N ALA A 540 18.70 -20.31 3.46
CA ALA A 540 18.18 -19.10 4.08
C ALA A 540 18.60 -19.09 5.56
N TYR A 541 18.94 -17.91 6.07
CA TYR A 541 19.36 -17.74 7.47
C TYR A 541 18.49 -16.66 8.10
N GLN A 542 17.93 -16.98 9.25
CA GLN A 542 17.08 -16.11 10.03
C GLN A 542 17.66 -16.03 11.43
N GLY A 543 17.72 -14.82 11.99
CA GLY A 543 18.22 -14.60 13.34
C GLY A 543 17.23 -13.83 14.19
N HIS A 544 17.35 -14.01 15.49
CA HIS A 544 16.58 -13.27 16.50
C HIS A 544 15.07 -13.30 16.23
N GLU A 545 14.53 -14.53 16.14
CA GLU A 545 13.09 -14.78 15.92
C GLU A 545 12.56 -14.18 14.62
N GLY A 546 13.40 -14.07 13.58
CA GLY A 546 13.00 -13.53 12.27
C GLY A 546 13.13 -12.01 12.14
N ARG A 547 13.48 -11.28 13.20
CA ARG A 547 13.82 -9.83 13.13
C ARG A 547 15.02 -9.56 12.21
N ILE A 548 15.87 -10.57 12.01
CA ILE A 548 16.99 -10.54 11.05
C ILE A 548 16.71 -11.57 9.97
N ALA A 549 15.86 -11.20 9.02
CA ALA A 549 15.50 -12.00 7.86
C ALA A 549 15.27 -11.10 6.65
N PHE A 550 15.38 -11.68 5.44
CA PHE A 550 15.18 -10.92 4.21
C PHE A 550 13.77 -10.34 4.12
N THR A 551 12.76 -11.15 4.42
CA THR A 551 11.34 -10.76 4.31
C THR A 551 10.99 -9.66 5.29
N HIS A 552 11.55 -9.68 6.50
CA HIS A 552 11.40 -8.54 7.42
C HIS A 552 11.94 -7.27 6.78
N PHE A 553 13.19 -7.27 6.30
CA PHE A 553 13.77 -6.07 5.70
C PHE A 553 13.01 -5.61 4.45
N LEU A 554 12.51 -6.53 3.63
CA LEU A 554 11.71 -6.21 2.45
C LEU A 554 10.38 -5.55 2.83
N MET A 555 9.61 -6.17 3.73
CA MET A 555 8.28 -5.71 4.13
C MET A 555 8.34 -4.37 4.83
N ASN A 556 9.32 -4.18 5.71
CA ASN A 556 9.57 -2.93 6.40
C ASN A 556 9.77 -1.75 5.40
N GLN A 557 10.45 -1.97 4.27
CA GLN A 557 10.58 -0.95 3.22
C GLN A 557 9.29 -0.76 2.39
N LEU A 558 8.55 -1.85 2.14
CA LEU A 558 7.25 -1.79 1.45
C LEU A 558 6.19 -1.04 2.29
N HIS A 559 6.23 -1.19 3.61
CA HIS A 559 5.44 -0.41 4.57
C HIS A 559 5.70 1.08 4.40
N GLY A 560 6.97 1.46 4.37
CA GLY A 560 7.45 2.82 4.15
C GLY A 560 7.14 3.40 2.77
N GLY A 561 6.38 2.70 1.93
CA GLY A 561 5.92 3.17 0.63
C GLY A 561 6.94 3.07 -0.48
N LYS A 562 8.03 2.31 -0.32
CA LYS A 562 8.97 2.08 -1.43
C LYS A 562 8.41 1.09 -2.46
N THR A 563 8.96 1.15 -3.67
CA THR A 563 8.64 0.18 -4.73
C THR A 563 9.21 -1.18 -4.37
N PHE A 564 8.73 -2.27 -5.00
CA PHE A 564 9.32 -3.60 -4.81
C PHE A 564 10.80 -3.65 -5.18
N ALA A 565 11.21 -2.94 -6.23
CA ALA A 565 12.61 -2.86 -6.66
C ALA A 565 13.50 -2.16 -5.62
N ASP A 566 13.06 -1.00 -5.11
CA ASP A 566 13.80 -0.25 -4.09
C ASP A 566 13.85 -1.01 -2.76
N SER A 567 12.71 -1.54 -2.31
CA SER A 567 12.61 -2.37 -1.11
C SER A 567 13.50 -3.61 -1.17
N PHE A 568 13.57 -4.27 -2.33
CA PHE A 568 14.45 -5.40 -2.57
C PHE A 568 15.93 -5.00 -2.48
N HIS A 569 16.30 -3.87 -3.07
CA HIS A 569 17.66 -3.35 -3.03
C HIS A 569 18.11 -3.09 -1.59
N ASP A 570 17.28 -2.39 -0.82
CA ASP A 570 17.56 -2.01 0.56
C ASP A 570 17.60 -3.23 1.48
N ALA A 571 16.71 -4.21 1.27
CA ALA A 571 16.75 -5.47 2.01
C ALA A 571 18.07 -6.22 1.78
N LYS A 572 18.57 -6.23 0.54
CA LYS A 572 19.87 -6.82 0.19
C LYS A 572 21.05 -6.05 0.81
N GLU A 573 20.97 -4.73 0.85
CA GLU A 573 21.97 -3.91 1.54
C GLU A 573 22.00 -4.23 3.03
N ASN A 574 20.83 -4.35 3.66
CA ASN A 574 20.70 -4.68 5.07
C ASN A 574 21.25 -6.08 5.40
N LEU A 575 20.99 -7.09 4.57
CA LEU A 575 21.65 -8.40 4.69
C LEU A 575 23.18 -8.30 4.54
N THR A 576 23.66 -7.43 3.64
CA THR A 576 25.10 -7.22 3.43
C THR A 576 25.76 -6.60 4.66
N LYS A 577 25.12 -5.60 5.30
CA LYS A 577 25.59 -4.98 6.55
C LYS A 577 25.72 -6.01 7.67
N ASN A 578 24.76 -6.93 7.77
CA ASN A 578 24.77 -8.06 8.71
C ASN A 578 26.00 -8.99 8.52
N GLY A 579 26.61 -9.02 7.33
CA GLY A 579 27.74 -9.87 7.00
C GLY A 579 27.38 -11.38 7.06
N PRO A 580 28.35 -12.29 7.04
CA PRO A 580 28.05 -13.72 6.99
C PRO A 580 27.30 -14.23 8.23
N PRO A 581 26.31 -15.15 8.06
CA PRO A 581 25.94 -15.78 6.78
C PRO A 581 24.98 -14.95 5.92
N TYR A 582 24.29 -13.95 6.47
CA TYR A 582 23.27 -13.16 5.79
C TYR A 582 23.75 -12.53 4.48
N SER A 583 24.97 -11.98 4.46
CA SER A 583 25.56 -11.39 3.25
C SER A 583 25.89 -12.42 2.15
N ARG A 584 25.61 -13.71 2.38
CA ARG A 584 25.76 -14.80 1.40
C ARG A 584 24.44 -15.32 0.87
N MET A 585 23.31 -14.98 1.51
CA MET A 585 21.96 -15.13 0.97
C MET A 585 21.90 -14.15 -0.19
N ASN A 586 21.88 -14.63 -1.42
CA ASN A 586 21.83 -13.78 -2.60
C ASN A 586 20.37 -13.70 -3.05
N PRO A 587 19.55 -12.76 -2.56
CA PRO A 587 18.13 -12.74 -2.89
C PRO A 587 17.96 -12.52 -4.39
N VAL A 588 16.87 -13.01 -4.96
CA VAL A 588 16.54 -12.88 -6.39
C VAL A 588 15.17 -12.22 -6.54
N LEU A 589 15.10 -11.22 -7.43
CA LEU A 589 13.85 -10.64 -7.94
C LEU A 589 13.82 -10.90 -9.44
N ALA A 590 12.73 -11.49 -9.92
CA ALA A 590 12.54 -11.84 -11.33
C ALA A 590 11.11 -11.54 -11.80
N GLU A 591 10.99 -11.08 -13.05
CA GLU A 591 9.73 -10.88 -13.77
C GLU A 591 9.99 -10.93 -15.29
N GLU A 592 9.01 -11.38 -16.08
CA GLU A 592 9.10 -11.43 -17.55
C GLU A 592 7.93 -10.67 -18.21
N SER A 593 8.05 -9.35 -18.39
CA SER A 593 6.99 -8.51 -18.97
C SER A 593 7.52 -7.22 -19.61
N ASP A 594 6.78 -6.65 -20.59
CA ASP A 594 7.06 -5.33 -21.18
C ASP A 594 6.72 -4.16 -20.22
N TYR A 595 5.98 -4.45 -19.14
CA TYR A 595 5.67 -3.53 -18.04
C TYR A 595 6.09 -4.15 -16.70
N SER A 596 6.72 -3.35 -15.86
CA SER A 596 7.38 -3.82 -14.64
C SER A 596 6.48 -3.71 -13.41
N LEU A 597 6.22 -4.84 -12.75
CA LEU A 597 5.61 -4.90 -11.42
C LEU A 597 6.60 -4.46 -10.34
N SER A 598 7.91 -4.62 -10.56
CA SER A 598 8.90 -4.24 -9.55
C SER A 598 8.93 -2.73 -9.28
N GLU A 599 8.51 -1.91 -10.23
CA GLU A 599 8.32 -0.46 -10.07
C GLU A 599 7.02 -0.07 -9.34
N LYS A 600 6.21 -1.06 -8.90
CA LYS A 600 4.99 -0.84 -8.10
C LYS A 600 5.26 -0.86 -6.61
N ARG A 601 4.33 -0.27 -5.86
CA ARG A 601 4.25 -0.35 -4.40
C ARG A 601 3.29 -1.48 -4.01
N LEU A 602 3.43 -2.00 -2.79
CA LEU A 602 2.49 -2.98 -2.22
C LEU A 602 1.15 -2.31 -1.90
N GLY A 603 0.01 -2.80 -2.39
CA GLY A 603 -1.30 -2.24 -2.05
C GLY A 603 -1.52 -0.79 -2.50
N SER A 604 -2.36 -0.05 -1.78
CA SER A 604 -2.74 1.34 -2.08
C SER A 604 -1.60 2.33 -1.81
N PHE A 605 -1.66 3.59 -2.26
CA PHE A 605 -0.58 4.57 -2.00
C PHE A 605 -0.44 4.99 -0.52
N PHE A 606 -1.29 4.51 0.39
CA PHE A 606 -1.35 5.02 1.76
C PHE A 606 -1.06 3.98 2.84
N VAL A 607 -0.11 4.29 3.73
CA VAL A 607 -0.15 4.18 5.20
C VAL A 607 0.69 5.35 5.72
N ILE A 608 0.31 5.97 6.83
CA ILE A 608 1.28 6.70 7.64
C ILE A 608 2.05 5.63 8.40
N ALA A 609 3.10 5.09 7.78
CA ALA A 609 4.19 4.52 8.56
C ALA A 609 4.68 5.64 9.49
N GLY A 610 4.82 5.40 10.80
CA GLY A 610 5.63 6.29 11.62
C GLY A 610 7.03 6.44 10.99
N PRO A 611 7.73 7.56 11.23
CA PRO A 611 9.09 7.69 10.73
C PRO A 611 9.92 6.51 11.22
N PHE A 612 10.71 5.91 10.32
CA PHE A 612 11.66 4.88 10.70
C PHE A 612 12.52 5.40 11.86
N PRO A 613 12.77 4.58 12.89
CA PRO A 613 13.77 4.94 13.88
C PRO A 613 15.09 5.15 13.15
N THR A 614 15.84 6.19 13.48
CA THR A 614 17.12 6.48 12.83
C THR A 614 18.24 6.41 13.85
N ILE A 615 19.22 5.54 13.61
CA ILE A 615 20.46 5.51 14.41
C ILE A 615 21.34 6.67 13.95
N SER A 616 21.18 7.82 14.60
CA SER A 616 21.82 9.09 14.24
C SER A 616 23.28 9.18 14.68
N GLU A 617 23.61 8.54 15.80
CA GLU A 617 24.98 8.41 16.31
C GLU A 617 25.23 6.97 16.76
N GLN A 618 26.41 6.44 16.44
CA GLN A 618 26.83 5.09 16.81
C GLN A 618 28.27 5.07 17.32
N PRO A 619 28.68 4.04 18.09
CA PRO A 619 30.03 3.95 18.62
C PRO A 619 31.09 3.83 17.52
N GLU A 620 32.21 4.55 17.69
CA GLU A 620 33.39 4.42 16.83
C GLU A 620 34.06 3.05 16.99
N ASN A 621 34.80 2.66 15.95
CA ASN A 621 35.68 1.49 16.00
C ASN A 621 36.74 1.68 17.09
N ARG A 622 37.01 0.64 17.88
CA ARG A 622 37.93 0.71 19.02
C ARG A 622 38.76 -0.55 19.19
N GLU A 623 39.90 -0.41 19.85
CA GLU A 623 40.74 -1.52 20.30
C GLU A 623 40.59 -1.69 21.82
N ILE A 624 40.42 -2.93 22.28
CA ILE A 624 40.26 -3.25 23.70
C ILE A 624 41.18 -4.42 24.08
N ASN A 625 41.38 -4.58 25.39
CA ASN A 625 42.04 -5.77 25.92
C ASN A 625 41.04 -6.92 26.01
N PHE A 626 41.55 -8.15 25.87
CA PHE A 626 40.80 -9.38 26.09
C PHE A 626 39.98 -9.35 27.39
N ASN A 627 38.76 -9.93 27.33
CA ASN A 627 37.85 -10.07 28.47
C ASN A 627 37.55 -8.77 29.23
N THR A 628 37.61 -7.63 28.54
CA THR A 628 37.25 -6.32 29.10
C THR A 628 35.81 -5.97 28.73
N SER A 629 34.97 -5.75 29.75
CA SER A 629 33.62 -5.21 29.59
C SER A 629 33.64 -3.88 28.83
N GLN A 630 32.71 -3.69 27.90
CA GLN A 630 32.54 -2.43 27.18
C GLN A 630 31.10 -1.94 27.24
N GLU A 631 30.96 -0.65 27.51
CA GLU A 631 29.72 0.08 27.32
C GLU A 631 29.64 0.62 25.89
N PHE A 632 28.44 0.55 25.31
CA PHE A 632 28.07 1.07 24.01
C PHE A 632 26.86 1.98 24.17
N SER A 633 26.83 3.04 23.37
CA SER A 633 25.74 4.01 23.31
C SER A 633 25.35 4.31 21.87
N VAL A 634 24.06 4.37 21.58
CA VAL A 634 23.52 4.82 20.29
C VAL A 634 22.47 5.89 20.51
N THR A 635 22.45 6.88 19.63
CA THR A 635 21.45 7.96 19.68
C THR A 635 20.40 7.70 18.61
N ILE A 636 19.14 7.51 19.03
CA ILE A 636 18.03 7.24 18.12
C ILE A 636 17.21 8.51 17.92
N SER A 637 16.89 8.86 16.67
CA SER A 637 15.94 9.92 16.34
C SER A 637 14.69 9.35 15.65
N GLY A 638 13.60 10.12 15.66
CA GLY A 638 12.34 9.70 15.02
C GLY A 638 11.46 8.77 15.87
N LEU A 639 11.60 8.79 17.20
CA LEU A 639 10.77 7.98 18.10
C LEU A 639 9.46 8.71 18.45
N SER A 640 8.34 7.97 18.42
CA SER A 640 7.00 8.46 18.79
C SER A 640 6.66 8.21 20.26
N THR A 641 7.04 7.05 20.82
CA THR A 641 6.73 6.67 22.21
C THR A 641 7.81 5.81 22.88
N GLU A 642 7.96 4.53 22.51
CA GLU A 642 8.96 3.59 23.03
C GLU A 642 9.74 2.92 21.88
N ALA A 643 10.94 2.42 22.16
CA ALA A 643 11.76 1.73 21.16
C ALA A 643 12.48 0.53 21.77
N GLU A 644 12.45 -0.59 21.07
CA GLU A 644 13.31 -1.73 21.37
C GLU A 644 14.66 -1.50 20.68
N VAL A 645 15.74 -1.43 21.44
CA VAL A 645 17.10 -1.23 20.90
C VAL A 645 17.99 -2.36 21.39
N TRP A 646 18.63 -3.05 20.45
CA TRP A 646 19.53 -4.16 20.74
C TRP A 646 20.76 -4.14 19.83
N ALA A 647 21.77 -4.90 20.21
CA ALA A 647 22.96 -5.09 19.41
C ALA A 647 23.23 -6.57 19.19
N VAL A 648 23.58 -6.91 17.95
CA VAL A 648 24.01 -8.25 17.55
C VAL A 648 25.53 -8.23 17.41
N VAL A 649 26.19 -9.15 18.11
CA VAL A 649 27.65 -9.28 18.09
C VAL A 649 28.03 -10.51 17.28
N ARG A 650 28.89 -10.33 16.28
CA ARG A 650 29.55 -11.44 15.58
C ARG A 650 30.99 -11.58 16.07
N PRO A 651 31.31 -12.66 16.80
CA PRO A 651 32.68 -13.01 17.16
C PRO A 651 33.58 -13.31 15.95
N PRO A 652 34.91 -13.18 16.09
CA PRO A 652 35.88 -13.49 15.02
C PRO A 652 35.88 -14.95 14.58
N ASP A 653 35.61 -15.87 15.51
CA ASP A 653 35.59 -17.33 15.31
C ASP A 653 34.23 -17.88 14.90
N TYR A 654 33.23 -17.00 14.74
CA TYR A 654 31.89 -17.41 14.38
C TYR A 654 31.85 -18.11 13.02
N THR A 655 31.39 -19.36 13.04
CA THR A 655 31.15 -20.16 11.84
C THR A 655 29.66 -20.41 11.69
N PRO A 656 29.04 -19.99 10.56
CA PRO A 656 27.64 -20.26 10.33
C PRO A 656 27.33 -21.77 10.33
N PRO A 657 26.23 -22.19 10.95
CA PRO A 657 25.82 -23.59 10.92
C PRO A 657 25.47 -24.02 9.50
N ALA A 658 25.88 -25.22 9.12
CA ALA A 658 25.54 -25.80 7.83
C ALA A 658 24.17 -26.47 7.86
N VAL A 659 23.39 -26.33 6.79
CA VAL A 659 22.18 -27.14 6.59
C VAL A 659 22.60 -28.53 6.09
N VAL A 660 22.24 -29.56 6.84
CA VAL A 660 22.66 -30.95 6.58
C VAL A 660 21.59 -31.80 5.89
N GLU A 661 20.33 -31.36 5.89
CA GLU A 661 19.18 -32.05 5.31
C GLU A 661 18.31 -31.06 4.53
N ASP A 662 17.73 -31.50 3.41
CA ASP A 662 16.74 -30.71 2.66
C ASP A 662 15.50 -30.44 3.53
N LEU A 663 14.82 -29.32 3.27
CA LEU A 663 13.65 -28.86 4.04
C LEU A 663 13.95 -28.66 5.53
N LYS A 664 15.15 -28.15 5.83
CA LYS A 664 15.51 -27.66 7.16
C LYS A 664 16.18 -26.29 7.09
N ALA A 665 15.90 -25.47 8.09
CA ALA A 665 16.55 -24.18 8.31
C ALA A 665 17.74 -24.34 9.29
N PRO A 666 18.82 -23.57 9.10
CA PRO A 666 19.91 -23.48 10.06
C PRO A 666 19.51 -22.61 11.27
N GLU A 667 19.85 -23.04 12.47
CA GLU A 667 19.64 -22.26 13.70
C GLU A 667 20.78 -21.25 13.89
N ILE A 668 20.50 -19.94 13.81
CA ILE A 668 21.52 -18.92 14.08
C ILE A 668 21.57 -18.56 15.55
N THR A 669 22.71 -18.81 16.18
CA THR A 669 23.01 -18.35 17.55
C THR A 669 24.13 -17.32 17.51
N LEU A 670 23.79 -16.05 17.61
CA LEU A 670 24.73 -14.94 17.79
C LEU A 670 24.47 -14.26 19.14
N PRO A 671 25.50 -13.80 19.86
CA PRO A 671 25.29 -13.01 21.07
C PRO A 671 24.50 -11.72 20.78
N ILE A 672 23.51 -11.44 21.62
CA ILE A 672 22.66 -10.25 21.56
C ILE A 672 22.67 -9.61 22.95
N PHE A 673 22.69 -8.28 23.00
CA PHE A 673 22.47 -7.53 24.24
C PHE A 673 21.57 -6.32 23.99
N ASP A 674 20.71 -6.03 24.95
CA ASP A 674 19.77 -4.90 24.89
C ASP A 674 20.45 -3.59 25.30
N LEU A 675 19.95 -2.49 24.77
CA LEU A 675 20.32 -1.14 25.17
C LEU A 675 19.06 -0.44 25.72
N THR A 676 19.20 0.32 26.80
CA THR A 676 18.08 1.03 27.44
C THR A 676 18.33 2.54 27.51
N ASP A 677 17.23 3.29 27.47
CA ASP A 677 17.20 4.75 27.64
C ASP A 677 16.47 5.08 28.95
N ASP A 678 17.19 4.91 30.06
CA ASP A 678 16.61 5.01 31.42
C ASP A 678 16.20 6.45 31.78
N ASP A 679 16.86 7.47 31.20
CA ASP A 679 16.61 8.90 31.45
C ASP A 679 15.80 9.60 30.35
N LYS A 680 15.43 8.88 29.30
CA LYS A 680 14.56 9.31 28.19
C LYS A 680 15.15 10.47 27.38
N ASP A 681 16.47 10.45 27.19
CA ASP A 681 17.19 11.45 26.40
C ASP A 681 17.46 11.00 24.95
N SER A 682 16.93 9.84 24.56
CA SER A 682 17.11 9.17 23.28
C SER A 682 18.51 8.59 23.04
N VAL A 683 19.35 8.51 24.08
CA VAL A 683 20.64 7.82 24.07
C VAL A 683 20.50 6.48 24.78
N PHE A 684 20.47 5.41 23.98
CA PHE A 684 20.35 4.05 24.49
C PHE A 684 21.72 3.51 24.84
N THR A 685 21.88 2.95 26.03
CA THR A 685 23.15 2.41 26.52
C THR A 685 23.03 0.93 26.88
N GLY A 686 24.08 0.17 26.61
CA GLY A 686 24.15 -1.25 26.95
C GLY A 686 25.59 -1.72 27.12
N VAL A 687 25.76 -2.81 27.85
CA VAL A 687 27.08 -3.35 28.21
C VAL A 687 27.25 -4.75 27.65
N TYR A 688 28.34 -4.97 26.91
CA TYR A 688 28.74 -6.30 26.43
C TYR A 688 30.04 -6.74 27.11
N ASN A 689 30.04 -7.97 27.62
CA ASN A 689 31.11 -8.51 28.46
C ASN A 689 31.83 -9.71 27.84
N ASP A 690 31.26 -10.32 26.79
CA ASP A 690 31.70 -11.62 26.27
C ASP A 690 32.68 -11.45 25.08
N PHE A 691 33.74 -10.67 25.29
CA PHE A 691 34.87 -10.56 24.37
C PHE A 691 35.89 -11.69 24.63
N THR A 692 35.50 -12.93 24.32
CA THR A 692 36.19 -14.18 24.69
C THR A 692 37.17 -14.73 23.64
N CYS A 693 37.27 -14.07 22.50
CA CYS A 693 38.16 -14.34 21.37
C CYS A 693 39.02 -13.13 21.01
N ASN A 694 40.26 -13.37 20.57
CA ASN A 694 41.08 -12.35 19.91
C ASN A 694 40.58 -12.08 18.50
N GLY A 695 40.79 -10.86 18.02
CA GLY A 695 40.46 -10.48 16.64
C GLY A 695 39.31 -9.49 16.55
N LYS A 696 38.68 -9.44 15.38
CA LYS A 696 37.69 -8.40 15.04
C LYS A 696 36.26 -8.87 15.27
N TYR A 697 35.61 -8.26 16.24
CA TYR A 697 34.18 -8.38 16.44
C TYR A 697 33.47 -7.37 15.55
N SER A 698 32.35 -7.79 14.98
CA SER A 698 31.44 -6.92 14.25
C SER A 698 30.17 -6.77 15.08
N ILE A 699 29.84 -5.53 15.46
CA ILE A 699 28.65 -5.22 16.24
C ILE A 699 27.71 -4.37 15.38
N ILE A 700 26.44 -4.75 15.32
CA ILE A 700 25.40 -4.01 14.61
C ILE A 700 24.31 -3.68 15.60
N PHE A 701 23.93 -2.42 15.65
CA PHE A 701 22.85 -1.93 16.51
C PHE A 701 21.57 -1.85 15.69
N TYR A 702 20.46 -2.18 16.34
CA TYR A 702 19.12 -2.16 15.77
C TYR A 702 18.23 -1.31 16.65
N ALA A 703 17.28 -0.64 16.03
CA ALA A 703 16.21 0.07 16.72
C ALA A 703 14.90 -0.29 16.04
N LYS A 704 13.89 -0.66 16.83
CA LYS A 704 12.53 -0.94 16.40
C LYS A 704 11.58 0.05 17.09
N ASN A 705 10.70 0.69 16.33
CA ASN A 705 9.66 1.55 16.88
C ASN A 705 8.37 0.77 17.19
N ASP A 706 7.37 1.46 17.72
CA ASP A 706 6.08 0.87 18.10
C ASP A 706 5.25 0.37 16.90
N ASP A 707 5.52 0.87 15.69
CA ASP A 707 4.93 0.37 14.44
C ASP A 707 5.63 -0.91 13.93
N GLY A 708 6.64 -1.41 14.65
CA GLY A 708 7.38 -2.62 14.28
C GLY A 708 8.51 -2.40 13.28
N LEU A 709 8.76 -1.15 12.85
CA LEU A 709 9.76 -0.82 11.83
C LEU A 709 11.17 -0.85 12.41
N ILE A 710 12.04 -1.66 11.79
CA ILE A 710 13.44 -1.83 12.20
C ILE A 710 14.40 -0.99 11.34
N SER A 711 15.33 -0.29 11.99
CA SER A 711 16.54 0.25 11.37
C SER A 711 17.78 -0.37 11.99
N LEU A 712 18.88 -0.39 11.22
CA LEU A 712 20.17 -0.91 11.67
C LEU A 712 21.34 0.00 11.33
N SER A 713 22.37 -0.09 12.15
CA SER A 713 23.59 0.71 12.04
C SER A 713 24.54 0.18 10.97
N SER A 714 25.57 0.96 10.64
CA SER A 714 26.75 0.39 9.99
C SER A 714 27.53 -0.46 11.01
N PRO A 715 28.28 -1.50 10.58
CA PRO A 715 29.04 -2.34 11.51
C PRO A 715 30.10 -1.57 12.29
N THR A 716 30.01 -1.59 13.63
CA THR A 716 31.08 -1.13 14.52
C THR A 716 32.06 -2.28 14.75
N THR A 717 33.34 -2.03 14.50
CA THR A 717 34.42 -3.00 14.71
C THR A 717 35.07 -2.80 16.07
N VAL A 718 35.07 -3.84 16.89
CA VAL A 718 35.87 -3.90 18.13
C VAL A 718 37.00 -4.89 17.91
N THR A 719 38.23 -4.40 17.93
CA THR A 719 39.41 -5.28 17.82
C THR A 719 39.87 -5.65 19.22
N VAL A 720 39.71 -6.92 19.57
CA VAL A 720 40.20 -7.47 20.83
C VAL A 720 41.66 -7.87 20.62
N THR A 721 42.54 -7.16 21.31
CA THR A 721 43.96 -7.44 21.30
C THR A 721 44.29 -8.53 22.33
N PRO A 722 45.23 -9.44 22.01
CA PRO A 722 45.53 -10.58 22.87
C PRO A 722 45.99 -10.19 24.27
N LEU A 723 45.43 -10.86 25.28
CA LEU A 723 46.03 -10.99 26.61
C LEU A 723 46.34 -12.47 26.82
N VAL A 724 47.60 -12.85 26.64
CA VAL A 724 48.01 -14.24 26.83
C VAL A 724 48.29 -14.49 28.32
N ASP A 725 47.20 -14.66 29.07
CA ASP A 725 47.18 -14.96 30.50
C ASP A 725 46.52 -16.33 30.72
N TYR A 726 47.27 -17.40 30.44
CA TYR A 726 46.79 -18.77 30.64
C TYR A 726 46.58 -19.11 32.12
N ASN A 727 47.19 -18.37 33.04
CA ASN A 727 47.10 -18.64 34.48
C ASN A 727 46.03 -17.81 35.21
N GLY A 728 45.40 -16.85 34.51
CA GLY A 728 44.29 -16.02 34.99
C GLY A 728 44.68 -15.00 36.05
N ASN A 729 45.96 -14.56 36.09
CA ASN A 729 46.45 -13.61 37.09
C ASN A 729 46.35 -12.14 36.66
N GLY A 730 45.83 -11.87 35.46
CA GLY A 730 45.67 -10.55 34.86
C GLY A 730 46.94 -10.00 34.20
N SER A 731 47.97 -10.81 33.95
CA SER A 731 49.21 -10.36 33.30
C SER A 731 49.83 -11.43 32.41
N THR A 732 50.28 -11.04 31.21
CA THR A 732 51.11 -11.89 30.34
C THR A 732 52.52 -12.01 30.90
N ASP A 733 52.83 -13.11 31.59
CA ASP A 733 54.11 -13.34 32.26
C ASP A 733 54.70 -14.74 32.01
N ILE A 734 55.81 -15.04 32.69
CA ILE A 734 56.51 -16.32 32.49
C ILE A 734 55.71 -17.53 32.99
N GLY A 735 54.76 -17.32 33.91
CA GLY A 735 53.78 -18.30 34.35
C GLY A 735 52.90 -18.78 33.20
N ASP A 736 52.52 -17.90 32.28
CA ASP A 736 51.78 -18.25 31.07
C ASP A 736 52.64 -19.04 30.10
N ALA A 737 53.90 -18.64 29.89
CA ALA A 737 54.82 -19.39 29.05
C ALA A 737 55.02 -20.83 29.58
N ILE A 738 55.05 -21.01 30.90
CA ILE A 738 55.16 -22.33 31.52
C ILE A 738 53.89 -23.15 31.27
N LEU A 739 52.70 -22.56 31.38
CA LEU A 739 51.44 -23.26 31.11
C LEU A 739 51.32 -23.66 29.65
N GLY A 740 51.59 -22.76 28.71
CA GLY A 740 51.56 -23.10 27.29
C GLY A 740 52.59 -24.17 26.93
N LEU A 741 53.80 -24.15 27.52
CA LEU A 741 54.81 -25.21 27.32
C LEU A 741 54.33 -26.56 27.87
N ARG A 742 53.55 -26.56 28.96
CA ARG A 742 52.93 -27.78 29.48
C ARG A 742 51.83 -28.30 28.55
N VAL A 743 51.06 -27.42 27.91
CA VAL A 743 50.08 -27.80 26.87
C VAL A 743 50.79 -28.46 25.69
N ILE A 744 51.83 -27.82 25.13
CA ILE A 744 52.63 -28.37 24.03
C ILE A 744 53.30 -29.69 24.41
N ALA A 745 53.71 -29.87 25.66
CA ALA A 745 54.32 -31.09 26.18
C ALA A 745 53.32 -32.20 26.54
N GLY A 746 52.00 -31.97 26.43
CA GLY A 746 50.97 -32.95 26.81
C GLY A 746 50.85 -33.18 28.32
N MET A 747 51.19 -32.17 29.14
CA MET A 747 51.31 -32.24 30.60
C MET A 747 50.30 -31.33 31.34
N GLY A 748 49.00 -31.40 31.03
CA GLY A 748 47.95 -30.59 31.70
C GLY A 748 46.52 -30.87 31.21
N ALA A 749 45.52 -30.54 32.03
CA ALA A 749 44.09 -30.83 31.80
C ALA A 749 43.53 -30.06 30.59
N GLU A 750 42.76 -30.76 29.77
CA GLU A 750 41.98 -30.25 28.65
C GLU A 750 40.84 -29.37 29.18
N ASP A 751 41.03 -28.05 29.20
CA ASP A 751 39.99 -27.02 29.03
C ASP A 751 40.64 -25.63 29.16
N THR A 752 41.20 -25.13 28.07
CA THR A 752 41.52 -23.71 27.93
C THR A 752 40.92 -23.25 26.62
N THR A 753 39.79 -22.54 26.71
CA THR A 753 39.11 -21.85 25.61
C THR A 753 40.13 -21.21 24.66
N LEU A 754 40.21 -21.77 23.45
CA LEU A 754 41.30 -21.60 22.47
C LEU A 754 41.44 -20.18 21.91
N CYS A 755 40.41 -19.35 22.06
CA CYS A 755 40.25 -18.15 21.27
C CYS A 755 40.99 -16.90 21.82
N GLY A 756 41.25 -16.84 23.14
CA GLY A 756 41.87 -15.68 23.79
C GLY A 756 43.40 -15.68 23.83
N GLY A 757 44.02 -16.83 23.56
CA GLY A 757 45.48 -16.99 23.66
C GLY A 757 46.13 -17.57 22.41
N ASP A 758 45.38 -17.76 21.33
CA ASP A 758 45.88 -18.05 19.99
C ASP A 758 46.26 -16.72 19.32
N ILE A 759 47.55 -16.57 18.99
CA ILE A 759 48.12 -15.33 18.44
C ILE A 759 48.23 -15.42 16.91
N ASN A 760 48.32 -16.63 16.36
CA ASN A 760 48.55 -16.87 14.94
C ASN A 760 47.28 -17.34 14.20
N GLU A 761 46.15 -17.44 14.90
CA GLU A 761 44.83 -17.82 14.38
C GLU A 761 44.80 -19.28 13.84
N ASP A 762 45.66 -20.17 14.35
CA ASP A 762 45.72 -21.58 13.94
C ASP A 762 44.85 -22.54 14.78
N GLY A 763 44.18 -22.01 15.79
CA GLY A 763 43.30 -22.70 16.72
C GLY A 763 44.02 -23.52 17.77
N LYS A 764 45.31 -23.28 18.05
CA LYS A 764 46.13 -24.05 19.02
C LYS A 764 47.05 -23.15 19.84
N ILE A 765 47.46 -23.66 21.00
CA ILE A 765 48.58 -23.08 21.76
C ILE A 765 49.88 -23.72 21.23
N GLY A 766 50.62 -22.97 20.41
CA GLY A 766 51.85 -23.37 19.74
C GLY A 766 53.09 -22.64 20.25
N LEU A 767 54.22 -22.85 19.57
CA LEU A 767 55.50 -22.21 19.93
C LEU A 767 55.44 -20.70 19.67
N GLU A 768 54.64 -20.30 18.70
CA GLU A 768 54.37 -18.93 18.30
C GLU A 768 53.76 -18.13 19.46
N GLU A 769 52.79 -18.69 20.16
CA GLU A 769 52.15 -18.10 21.34
C GLU A 769 53.15 -18.01 22.51
N ILE A 770 53.97 -19.05 22.71
CA ILE A 770 55.05 -19.02 23.73
C ILE A 770 56.07 -17.93 23.44
N VAL A 771 56.49 -17.80 22.19
CA VAL A 771 57.44 -16.76 21.77
C VAL A 771 56.83 -15.37 21.99
N TYR A 772 55.54 -15.20 21.71
CA TYR A 772 54.83 -13.97 22.02
C TYR A 772 54.86 -13.66 23.53
N ILE A 773 54.46 -14.59 24.39
CA ILE A 773 54.49 -14.42 25.86
C ILE A 773 55.90 -14.06 26.34
N LEU A 774 56.93 -14.76 25.84
CA LEU A 774 58.32 -14.54 26.24
C LEU A 774 58.86 -13.18 25.79
N ARG A 775 58.43 -12.67 24.63
CA ARG A 775 58.79 -11.33 24.17
C ARG A 775 58.09 -10.26 25.00
N THR A 776 56.78 -10.40 25.17
CA THR A 776 55.95 -9.48 25.96
C THR A 776 56.45 -9.39 27.41
N SER A 777 56.73 -10.52 28.07
CA SER A 777 57.27 -10.55 29.44
C SER A 777 58.70 -10.00 29.56
N ALA A 778 59.47 -10.02 28.48
CA ALA A 778 60.80 -9.40 28.41
C ALA A 778 60.78 -7.91 28.02
N GLY A 779 59.61 -7.36 27.68
CA GLY A 779 59.46 -5.99 27.17
C GLY A 779 60.08 -5.79 25.78
N LEU A 780 60.09 -6.85 24.95
CA LEU A 780 60.74 -6.92 23.62
C LEU A 780 59.77 -6.81 22.45
#